data_AF-A0A7W7VY78-F1
#
_entry.id   AF-A0A7W7VY78-F1
#
_cell.length_a   1.000
_cell.length_b   1.000
_cell.length_c   1.000
_cell.angle_alpha   90.00
_cell.angle_beta   90.00
_cell.angle_gamma   90.00
#
_symmetry.space_group_name_H-M   'P 1'
#
loop_
_entity.id
_entity.type
_entity.pdbx_description
1 polymer ?
#
loop_
_entity_poly.entity_id
_entity_poly.type
_entity_poly.pdbx_seq_one_letter_code
_entity_poly.pdbx_strand_id
1 'polypeptide(L)'
;MRNRWPKPLAPAVAGCLIALSLTALAAAPAQAAAPGRAAAAPAQTAAAPTNPFPTHTTYQVGVMPSASQSSRDAAVEKQYDSWKSTYLHQGCASNEYYVSTKGNSDAPNNGPVSEGQGYGMNIVPLMAGYDANAQSEFNGLWQLVKDHEDQYGLMQWKLDGKTCKYADQNTPDGATDGDLDIGYGLILADKQWGGYSADAKAWLAAFYAHDVAPDGHLKCEDDGPNTDTRPSDHMLDHLRAFAAYDTAHDWNKVIQRTEAVDSAFAGAYSSSANLLSDFVVGADGASPQPAPADYQENQPDNIVGYNSLRVPWHLGTDALVNGSGTAATEYAFAKAESACLKGLSGGTPANVPPHVNLDCTPYSSSDQSEEAGDAVGPAAMAAGDQAWTDAIWNALPSNPYGDGYYGETIKMLVYLVMAGDYWNPASGGSSGGGGGCASAQLLGDPGFENGTSTAPWAQTSTLGQSPINNDTADEPAHSGSWDAWLNGDGKPGTDTVSQSVSIPAGCTAGLSYWLHVDTTENTGTAKPDALNVQLLDGSGNVLTTVASYSNLDKNSGYTQHTLDVSAYAGQSVTLRFTGTETDANGGTTSFVLDDTALTTSGGSTPPSGGASFTQADIDSAVAAPLIAFAAPTSDSPRPGTSPAAIGSAKALQYLALVDKTSPGSAASNGNTVDSALLAQVRHLIAGGNEPDADGGLEGWAHAPVAQALLLLKNGPAWGELTGAEQNKVGLLEAAMGYGGNYAYNDANNFSSGICGFGNFTKTNNPNYRDGYVDVELAAIQFFGASTWDSMLAGFDDATEAAQLDAAGLTNAGGCFGTVGSAANAAINPPFVYQGHHSGDLMGLWNQLASDTFDKTVGSSNGSAHIADSSTSPEQGKLGMAHEFDSTDSNGLRSSALYSFEGWMNVTGSRLAMSAIGDFSCAAAPAAPQYQVGSQDLIYKLQHGYVSYALNQDNILVDDHGDPSSDGPNAKGYQYDHDAYDAVVATQPC
;
A
#
# COMPACT_ATOMS: atom_id res chain seq x y z
N MET A 1 -29.52 -33.57 -51.31
CA MET A 1 -30.10 -34.87 -51.76
C MET A 1 -29.62 -35.97 -50.80
N ARG A 2 -30.57 -36.71 -50.19
CA ARG A 2 -30.51 -38.12 -49.72
C ARG A 2 -29.36 -38.57 -48.77
N ASN A 3 -29.69 -38.86 -47.49
CA ASN A 3 -29.81 -40.21 -46.86
C ASN A 3 -28.46 -40.84 -46.40
N ARG A 4 -28.25 -41.50 -45.24
CA ARG A 4 -29.08 -42.36 -44.37
C ARG A 4 -28.31 -42.73 -43.07
N TRP A 5 -29.06 -42.94 -41.97
CA TRP A 5 -28.72 -43.64 -40.68
C TRP A 5 -28.82 -45.19 -40.84
N PRO A 6 -28.52 -46.12 -39.85
CA PRO A 6 -28.82 -46.04 -38.39
C PRO A 6 -27.97 -46.85 -37.34
N LYS A 7 -28.36 -46.72 -36.05
CA LYS A 7 -27.99 -47.46 -34.80
C LYS A 7 -28.37 -48.97 -34.80
N PRO A 8 -27.95 -49.80 -33.80
CA PRO A 8 -28.77 -50.16 -32.58
C PRO A 8 -27.94 -50.33 -31.27
N LEU A 9 -28.41 -50.09 -30.02
CA LEU A 9 -29.37 -50.74 -29.06
C LEU A 9 -28.89 -52.01 -28.30
N ALA A 10 -29.15 -52.01 -26.97
CA ALA A 10 -28.74 -52.89 -25.86
C ALA A 10 -29.37 -54.32 -25.82
N PRO A 11 -29.03 -55.14 -24.80
CA PRO A 11 -30.09 -55.76 -23.99
C PRO A 11 -29.78 -55.89 -22.47
N ALA A 12 -30.81 -56.25 -21.71
CA ALA A 12 -30.81 -56.45 -20.25
C ALA A 12 -31.54 -57.75 -19.83
N VAL A 13 -31.25 -58.20 -18.58
CA VAL A 13 -32.08 -58.93 -17.57
C VAL A 13 -31.98 -60.47 -17.39
N ALA A 14 -31.99 -60.83 -16.09
CA ALA A 14 -32.36 -62.08 -15.36
C ALA A 14 -31.21 -63.09 -15.06
N GLY A 15 -30.95 -63.62 -13.84
CA GLY A 15 -31.63 -63.61 -12.53
C GLY A 15 -31.89 -65.05 -12.04
N CYS A 16 -31.27 -65.53 -10.95
CA CYS A 16 -31.89 -66.43 -9.94
C CYS A 16 -30.93 -66.82 -8.77
N LEU A 17 -31.50 -66.85 -7.55
CA LEU A 17 -30.95 -67.28 -6.25
C LEU A 17 -31.12 -68.78 -6.02
N ILE A 18 -30.21 -69.45 -5.28
CA ILE A 18 -30.52 -70.50 -4.28
C ILE A 18 -29.46 -70.48 -3.15
N ALA A 19 -29.94 -70.54 -1.90
CA ALA A 19 -29.21 -70.59 -0.62
C ALA A 19 -28.94 -72.03 -0.14
N LEU A 20 -27.98 -72.25 0.79
CA LEU A 20 -28.21 -72.83 2.13
C LEU A 20 -26.92 -73.06 2.99
N SER A 21 -26.99 -72.56 4.24
CA SER A 21 -26.46 -73.06 5.55
C SER A 21 -24.99 -73.47 5.73
N LEU A 22 -24.14 -72.72 6.47
CA LEU A 22 -23.95 -72.60 7.95
C LEU A 22 -23.41 -73.84 8.71
N THR A 23 -22.22 -73.70 9.28
CA THR A 23 -21.89 -74.06 10.68
C THR A 23 -20.75 -73.19 11.20
N ALA A 24 -20.94 -72.66 12.41
CA ALA A 24 -20.13 -71.64 13.07
C ALA A 24 -19.27 -72.24 14.20
N LEU A 25 -18.13 -71.61 14.50
CA LEU A 25 -17.61 -71.53 15.87
C LEU A 25 -17.09 -70.09 16.13
N ALA A 26 -17.41 -69.60 17.32
CA ALA A 26 -17.44 -68.18 17.69
C ALA A 26 -16.30 -67.75 18.61
N ALA A 27 -15.95 -66.45 18.56
CA ALA A 27 -15.50 -65.60 19.67
C ALA A 27 -15.64 -64.11 19.23
N ALA A 28 -16.76 -63.42 19.53
CA ALA A 28 -17.01 -62.52 20.68
C ALA A 28 -16.93 -61.03 20.24
N PRO A 29 -17.72 -60.11 20.84
CA PRO A 29 -18.56 -59.19 20.06
C PRO A 29 -18.02 -57.76 19.93
N ALA A 30 -18.24 -57.13 18.77
CA ALA A 30 -18.33 -55.68 18.64
C ALA A 30 -19.59 -55.34 17.84
N GLN A 31 -20.34 -54.36 18.34
CA GLN A 31 -21.71 -54.04 17.94
C GLN A 31 -21.84 -53.68 16.44
N ALA A 32 -22.86 -54.25 15.80
CA ALA A 32 -23.27 -53.87 14.46
C ALA A 32 -24.08 -52.57 14.48
N ALA A 33 -23.70 -51.60 13.65
CA ALA A 33 -24.54 -50.50 13.21
C ALA A 33 -24.70 -50.56 11.68
N ALA A 34 -25.88 -50.19 11.21
CA ALA A 34 -26.41 -50.24 9.84
C ALA A 34 -25.48 -49.64 8.75
N PRO A 35 -25.66 -50.00 7.46
CA PRO A 35 -24.84 -49.46 6.37
C PRO A 35 -25.01 -47.94 6.27
N GLY A 36 -24.01 -47.21 6.77
CA GLY A 36 -23.90 -45.78 6.57
C GLY A 36 -23.74 -45.50 5.08
N ARG A 37 -24.56 -44.58 4.56
CA ARG A 37 -24.22 -43.85 3.33
C ARG A 37 -22.78 -43.37 3.50
N ALA A 38 -21.90 -43.73 2.58
CA ALA A 38 -20.60 -43.09 2.49
C ALA A 38 -20.87 -41.59 2.34
N ALA A 39 -20.60 -40.83 3.41
CA ALA A 39 -20.50 -39.39 3.30
C ALA A 39 -19.41 -39.13 2.27
N ALA A 40 -19.76 -38.43 1.19
CA ALA A 40 -18.75 -37.79 0.37
C ALA A 40 -17.83 -37.01 1.31
N ALA A 41 -16.51 -37.13 1.12
CA ALA A 41 -15.57 -36.26 1.79
C ALA A 41 -16.04 -34.81 1.60
N PRO A 42 -16.00 -33.97 2.66
CA PRO A 42 -16.34 -32.57 2.48
C PRO A 42 -15.45 -32.00 1.38
N ALA A 43 -16.05 -31.39 0.36
CA ALA A 43 -15.31 -30.61 -0.61
C ALA A 43 -14.45 -29.61 0.17
N GLN A 44 -13.14 -29.60 -0.05
CA GLN A 44 -12.28 -28.53 0.44
C GLN A 44 -12.88 -27.23 -0.08
N THR A 45 -13.34 -26.38 0.83
CA THR A 45 -13.68 -25.00 0.51
C THR A 45 -12.40 -24.34 0.01
N ALA A 46 -12.39 -23.87 -1.24
CA ALA A 46 -11.26 -23.15 -1.82
C ALA A 46 -10.83 -22.02 -0.88
N ALA A 47 -9.52 -21.83 -0.72
CA ALA A 47 -8.99 -20.72 0.06
C ALA A 47 -9.33 -19.41 -0.65
N ALA A 48 -9.69 -18.37 0.11
CA ALA A 48 -9.84 -17.04 -0.48
C ALA A 48 -8.49 -16.61 -1.09
N PRO A 49 -8.45 -16.13 -2.34
CA PRO A 49 -7.21 -15.67 -2.98
C PRO A 49 -6.59 -14.51 -2.19
N THR A 50 -5.27 -14.58 -1.96
CA THR A 50 -4.51 -13.55 -1.21
C THR A 50 -4.22 -12.32 -2.07
N ASN A 51 -4.02 -12.48 -3.38
CA ASN A 51 -3.80 -11.37 -4.33
C ASN A 51 -4.89 -11.42 -5.41
N PRO A 52 -6.15 -11.12 -5.08
CA PRO A 52 -7.25 -11.25 -6.04
C PRO A 52 -7.06 -10.29 -7.22
N PHE A 53 -7.30 -10.77 -8.44
CA PHE A 53 -7.45 -9.92 -9.62
C PHE A 53 -8.64 -8.97 -9.47
N PRO A 54 -8.54 -7.71 -9.94
CA PRO A 54 -7.33 -7.07 -10.48
C PRO A 54 -6.39 -6.61 -9.35
N THR A 55 -5.07 -6.69 -9.56
CA THR A 55 -4.09 -6.44 -8.50
C THR A 55 -3.52 -5.03 -8.51
N HIS A 56 -3.64 -4.31 -9.63
CA HIS A 56 -3.22 -2.90 -9.78
C HIS A 56 -1.79 -2.65 -9.28
N THR A 57 -0.90 -3.60 -9.54
CA THR A 57 0.53 -3.56 -9.22
C THR A 57 1.15 -2.28 -9.73
N THR A 58 1.76 -1.53 -8.81
CA THR A 58 2.60 -0.37 -9.13
C THR A 58 3.98 -0.85 -9.53
N TYR A 59 4.35 -0.65 -10.78
CA TYR A 59 5.70 -0.93 -11.27
C TYR A 59 6.72 0.12 -10.82
N GLN A 60 7.96 -0.30 -10.68
CA GLN A 60 9.07 0.49 -10.14
C GLN A 60 9.60 1.54 -11.13
N VAL A 61 9.38 1.32 -12.43
CA VAL A 61 9.81 2.21 -13.52
C VAL A 61 8.78 2.21 -14.64
N GLY A 62 8.96 3.14 -15.59
CA GLY A 62 8.21 3.13 -16.83
C GLY A 62 6.88 3.88 -16.76
N VAL A 63 5.98 3.51 -17.66
CA VAL A 63 4.63 4.10 -17.81
C VAL A 63 3.58 3.00 -17.96
N MET A 64 2.35 3.29 -17.54
CA MET A 64 1.18 2.44 -17.83
C MET A 64 0.50 2.89 -19.14
N PRO A 65 -0.27 2.04 -19.83
CA PRO A 65 -1.15 2.49 -20.90
C PRO A 65 -2.10 3.59 -20.40
N SER A 66 -2.31 4.64 -21.20
CA SER A 66 -3.13 5.81 -20.85
C SER A 66 -4.62 5.48 -20.64
N ALA A 67 -5.05 4.26 -20.99
CA ALA A 67 -6.39 3.78 -20.72
C ALA A 67 -6.67 3.78 -19.21
N SER A 68 -7.89 4.17 -18.82
CA SER A 68 -8.29 4.15 -17.41
C SER A 68 -8.12 2.75 -16.80
N GLN A 69 -7.85 2.66 -15.50
CA GLN A 69 -7.68 1.36 -14.83
C GLN A 69 -8.85 0.42 -15.10
N SER A 70 -10.09 0.89 -14.93
CA SER A 70 -11.30 0.10 -15.24
C SER A 70 -11.36 -0.43 -16.69
N SER A 71 -10.80 0.31 -17.65
CA SER A 71 -10.73 -0.15 -19.05
C SER A 71 -9.61 -1.16 -19.28
N ARG A 72 -8.53 -1.10 -18.50
CA ARG A 72 -7.44 -2.08 -18.50
C ARG A 72 -7.93 -3.40 -17.91
N ASP A 73 -8.55 -3.36 -16.74
CA ASP A 73 -9.12 -4.53 -16.06
C ASP A 73 -10.12 -5.25 -16.96
N ALA A 74 -11.09 -4.52 -17.53
CA ALA A 74 -12.10 -5.10 -18.43
C ALA A 74 -11.51 -5.71 -19.72
N ALA A 75 -10.36 -5.19 -20.19
CA ALA A 75 -9.68 -5.77 -21.35
C ALA A 75 -9.00 -7.10 -21.00
N VAL A 76 -8.38 -7.19 -19.82
CA VAL A 76 -7.78 -8.43 -19.30
C VAL A 76 -8.86 -9.49 -19.07
N GLU A 77 -9.97 -9.14 -18.39
CA GLU A 77 -11.11 -10.06 -18.17
C GLU A 77 -11.61 -10.66 -19.48
N LYS A 78 -11.82 -9.80 -20.49
CA LYS A 78 -12.28 -10.22 -21.81
C LYS A 78 -11.28 -11.13 -22.51
N GLN A 79 -9.99 -10.81 -22.47
CA GLN A 79 -8.96 -11.65 -23.07
C GLN A 79 -8.86 -12.99 -22.35
N TYR A 80 -8.90 -12.99 -21.02
CA TYR A 80 -8.85 -14.20 -20.21
C TYR A 80 -10.02 -15.14 -20.51
N ASP A 81 -11.25 -14.63 -20.56
CA ASP A 81 -12.43 -15.45 -20.89
C ASP A 81 -12.31 -16.09 -22.28
N SER A 82 -11.77 -15.34 -23.25
CA SER A 82 -11.49 -15.82 -24.60
C SER A 82 -10.41 -16.90 -24.61
N TRP A 83 -9.28 -16.63 -23.95
CA TRP A 83 -8.14 -17.53 -23.84
C TRP A 83 -8.53 -18.83 -23.14
N LYS A 84 -9.14 -18.73 -21.95
CA LYS A 84 -9.55 -19.87 -21.12
C LYS A 84 -10.51 -20.78 -21.87
N SER A 85 -11.55 -20.22 -22.49
CA SER A 85 -12.53 -21.02 -23.24
C SER A 85 -11.95 -21.73 -24.48
N THR A 86 -10.83 -21.23 -25.00
CA THR A 86 -10.20 -21.76 -26.21
C THR A 86 -9.08 -22.74 -25.89
N TYR A 87 -8.27 -22.45 -24.87
CA TYR A 87 -6.98 -23.10 -24.63
C TYR A 87 -6.90 -23.87 -23.31
N LEU A 88 -7.72 -23.59 -22.29
CA LEU A 88 -7.72 -24.41 -21.07
C LEU A 88 -8.66 -25.62 -21.25
N HIS A 89 -8.08 -26.82 -21.38
CA HIS A 89 -8.82 -28.06 -21.63
C HIS A 89 -8.71 -29.04 -20.47
N GLN A 90 -9.75 -29.84 -20.28
CA GLN A 90 -9.69 -30.99 -19.39
C GLN A 90 -8.66 -32.00 -19.93
N GLY A 91 -7.76 -32.47 -19.08
CA GLY A 91 -6.78 -33.50 -19.38
C GLY A 91 -7.38 -34.90 -19.53
N CYS A 92 -6.50 -35.89 -19.63
CA CYS A 92 -6.89 -37.28 -19.88
C CYS A 92 -7.50 -37.93 -18.64
N ALA A 93 -7.04 -37.53 -17.45
CA ALA A 93 -7.70 -37.83 -16.20
C ALA A 93 -8.71 -36.73 -15.81
N SER A 94 -9.71 -37.11 -15.01
CA SER A 94 -10.80 -36.21 -14.58
C SER A 94 -10.36 -35.07 -13.64
N ASN A 95 -9.12 -35.11 -13.15
CA ASN A 95 -8.52 -34.13 -12.25
C ASN A 95 -7.33 -33.41 -12.90
N GLU A 96 -7.14 -33.54 -14.21
CA GLU A 96 -6.09 -32.85 -14.97
C GLU A 96 -6.67 -31.72 -15.81
N TYR A 97 -5.90 -30.65 -15.99
CA TYR A 97 -6.10 -29.63 -17.02
C TYR A 97 -4.81 -29.46 -17.81
N TYR A 98 -4.93 -29.00 -19.05
CA TYR A 98 -3.78 -28.62 -19.87
C TYR A 98 -4.07 -27.41 -20.74
N VAL A 99 -3.01 -26.71 -21.15
CA VAL A 99 -3.09 -25.64 -22.14
C VAL A 99 -2.89 -26.20 -23.55
N SER A 100 -3.92 -26.07 -24.39
CA SER A 100 -3.95 -26.63 -25.73
C SER A 100 -3.18 -25.79 -26.74
N THR A 101 -2.32 -26.44 -27.53
CA THR A 101 -1.60 -25.86 -28.68
C THR A 101 -2.48 -25.62 -29.92
N LYS A 102 -3.77 -25.40 -29.71
CA LYS A 102 -4.77 -25.25 -30.78
C LYS A 102 -4.39 -24.06 -31.67
N GLY A 103 -4.22 -24.33 -32.96
CA GLY A 103 -3.87 -23.31 -33.95
C GLY A 103 -2.41 -23.37 -34.42
N ASN A 104 -1.49 -23.96 -33.64
CA ASN A 104 -0.05 -23.93 -33.96
C ASN A 104 0.55 -25.31 -34.29
N SER A 105 -0.19 -26.41 -34.07
CA SER A 105 0.23 -27.78 -34.39
C SER A 105 1.51 -28.27 -33.67
N ASP A 106 1.93 -27.55 -32.63
CA ASP A 106 3.12 -27.85 -31.82
C ASP A 106 3.03 -29.22 -31.15
N ALA A 107 1.82 -29.68 -30.82
CA ALA A 107 1.58 -31.02 -30.30
C ALA A 107 0.44 -31.76 -31.04
N PRO A 108 0.54 -33.10 -31.19
CA PRO A 108 -0.53 -33.90 -31.78
C PRO A 108 -1.85 -33.74 -31.04
N ASN A 109 -2.95 -33.69 -31.82
CA ASN A 109 -4.31 -33.54 -31.30
C ASN A 109 -4.50 -32.30 -30.40
N ASN A 110 -3.75 -31.22 -30.67
CA ASN A 110 -3.73 -29.98 -29.89
C ASN A 110 -3.37 -30.22 -28.41
N GLY A 111 -2.49 -31.18 -28.13
CA GLY A 111 -1.98 -31.40 -26.77
C GLY A 111 -1.14 -30.24 -26.25
N PRO A 112 -0.70 -30.31 -25.00
CA PRO A 112 0.19 -29.30 -24.42
C PRO A 112 1.64 -29.53 -24.85
N VAL A 113 2.38 -28.43 -24.86
CA VAL A 113 3.83 -28.41 -24.62
C VAL A 113 4.08 -27.86 -23.21
N SER A 114 5.23 -28.16 -22.59
CA SER A 114 5.55 -27.69 -21.22
C SER A 114 5.54 -26.17 -21.12
N GLU A 115 6.01 -25.47 -22.16
CA GLU A 115 5.90 -24.00 -22.32
C GLU A 115 4.46 -23.51 -22.05
N GLY A 116 3.48 -24.03 -22.80
CA GLY A 116 2.09 -23.64 -22.64
C GLY A 116 1.48 -24.05 -21.32
N GLN A 117 1.90 -25.20 -20.79
CA GLN A 117 1.49 -25.63 -19.46
C GLN A 117 1.97 -24.64 -18.39
N GLY A 118 3.23 -24.23 -18.47
CA GLY A 118 3.82 -23.20 -17.62
C GLY A 118 3.09 -21.87 -17.74
N TYR A 119 2.82 -21.39 -18.95
CA TYR A 119 2.02 -20.18 -19.17
C TYR A 119 0.65 -20.25 -18.49
N GLY A 120 -0.06 -21.37 -18.61
CA GLY A 120 -1.33 -21.57 -17.91
C GLY A 120 -1.18 -21.55 -16.39
N MET A 121 -0.10 -22.14 -15.87
CA MET A 121 0.23 -22.12 -14.44
C MET A 121 0.62 -20.74 -13.92
N ASN A 122 0.96 -19.79 -14.80
CA ASN A 122 1.12 -18.38 -14.44
C ASN A 122 -0.18 -17.58 -14.58
N ILE A 123 -0.91 -17.73 -15.70
CA ILE A 123 -2.15 -16.99 -15.97
C ILE A 123 -3.23 -17.28 -14.93
N VAL A 124 -3.47 -18.56 -14.61
CA VAL A 124 -4.57 -18.97 -13.72
C VAL A 124 -4.47 -18.38 -12.31
N PRO A 125 -3.34 -18.46 -11.58
CA PRO A 125 -3.23 -17.83 -10.25
C PRO A 125 -3.30 -16.31 -10.31
N LEU A 126 -2.81 -15.66 -11.38
CA LEU A 126 -2.91 -14.21 -11.57
C LEU A 126 -4.36 -13.74 -11.78
N MET A 127 -5.24 -14.60 -12.30
CA MET A 127 -6.67 -14.31 -12.53
C MET A 127 -7.59 -14.76 -11.38
N ALA A 128 -7.02 -15.34 -10.32
CA ALA A 128 -7.77 -15.75 -9.15
C ALA A 128 -8.41 -14.54 -8.47
N GLY A 129 -9.67 -14.64 -8.06
CA GLY A 129 -10.46 -13.50 -7.58
C GLY A 129 -11.57 -13.13 -8.57
N TYR A 130 -11.20 -12.96 -9.84
CA TYR A 130 -12.17 -12.91 -10.94
C TYR A 130 -12.70 -14.31 -11.27
N ASP A 131 -11.79 -15.27 -11.48
CA ASP A 131 -12.16 -16.65 -11.72
C ASP A 131 -12.29 -17.44 -10.41
N ALA A 132 -13.54 -17.76 -10.05
CA ALA A 132 -13.86 -18.55 -8.88
C ALA A 132 -13.33 -20.00 -8.95
N ASN A 133 -12.98 -20.51 -10.14
CA ASN A 133 -12.46 -21.86 -10.31
C ASN A 133 -10.92 -21.92 -10.38
N ALA A 134 -10.23 -20.79 -10.33
CA ALA A 134 -8.79 -20.69 -10.59
C ALA A 134 -7.96 -21.70 -9.77
N GLN A 135 -8.21 -21.85 -8.47
CA GLN A 135 -7.47 -22.80 -7.64
C GLN A 135 -7.69 -24.26 -8.08
N SER A 136 -8.92 -24.61 -8.45
CA SER A 136 -9.25 -25.97 -8.90
C SER A 136 -8.64 -26.30 -10.27
N GLU A 137 -8.56 -25.30 -11.14
CA GLU A 137 -7.96 -25.42 -12.47
C GLU A 137 -6.44 -25.48 -12.39
N PHE A 138 -5.82 -24.64 -11.56
CA PHE A 138 -4.38 -24.71 -11.25
C PHE A 138 -4.00 -26.08 -10.70
N ASN A 139 -4.79 -26.62 -9.77
CA ASN A 139 -4.54 -27.96 -9.22
C ASN A 139 -4.55 -29.04 -10.31
N GLY A 140 -5.41 -28.92 -11.32
CA GLY A 140 -5.40 -29.87 -12.42
C GLY A 140 -4.30 -29.62 -13.45
N LEU A 141 -3.89 -28.37 -13.67
CA LEU A 141 -2.69 -28.06 -14.45
C LEU A 141 -1.45 -28.69 -13.80
N TRP A 142 -1.30 -28.51 -12.48
CA TRP A 142 -0.21 -29.12 -11.72
C TRP A 142 -0.31 -30.65 -11.67
N GLN A 143 -1.53 -31.20 -11.62
CA GLN A 143 -1.70 -32.65 -11.63
C GLN A 143 -1.20 -33.28 -12.94
N LEU A 144 -1.47 -32.65 -14.08
CA LEU A 144 -0.93 -33.11 -15.36
C LEU A 144 0.61 -33.14 -15.33
N VAL A 145 1.25 -32.09 -14.82
CA VAL A 145 2.71 -32.02 -14.70
C VAL A 145 3.25 -33.23 -13.94
N LYS A 146 2.72 -33.50 -12.74
CA LYS A 146 3.16 -34.64 -11.90
C LYS A 146 2.97 -36.01 -12.55
N ASP A 147 1.92 -36.18 -13.36
CA ASP A 147 1.65 -37.44 -14.05
C ASP A 147 2.55 -37.63 -15.29
N HIS A 148 3.26 -36.57 -15.70
CA HIS A 148 4.07 -36.49 -16.91
C HIS A 148 5.47 -35.91 -16.65
N GLU A 149 6.08 -36.31 -15.56
CA GLU A 149 7.50 -36.03 -15.28
C GLU A 149 8.43 -36.94 -16.12
N ASP A 150 9.59 -36.43 -16.50
CA ASP A 150 10.68 -37.18 -17.09
C ASP A 150 11.52 -37.92 -16.02
N GLN A 151 12.74 -38.33 -16.39
CA GLN A 151 13.64 -39.04 -15.48
C GLN A 151 14.31 -38.16 -14.42
N TYR A 152 14.29 -36.84 -14.58
CA TYR A 152 14.86 -35.84 -13.69
C TYR A 152 13.82 -35.14 -12.83
N GLY A 153 12.53 -35.42 -13.07
CA GLY A 153 11.42 -34.85 -12.30
C GLY A 153 10.96 -33.50 -12.87
N LEU A 154 11.28 -33.22 -14.13
CA LEU A 154 10.82 -32.05 -14.89
C LEU A 154 9.73 -32.46 -15.89
N MET A 155 9.01 -31.51 -16.48
CA MET A 155 7.84 -31.84 -17.30
C MET A 155 8.27 -32.31 -18.68
N GLN A 156 7.79 -33.50 -19.08
CA GLN A 156 7.90 -33.97 -20.46
C GLN A 156 7.39 -32.90 -21.44
N TRP A 157 8.27 -32.38 -22.30
CA TRP A 157 8.01 -31.12 -23.01
C TRP A 157 6.82 -31.15 -23.97
N LYS A 158 6.33 -32.34 -24.38
CA LYS A 158 5.29 -32.47 -25.41
C LYS A 158 4.41 -33.70 -25.25
N LEU A 159 3.10 -33.47 -25.12
CA LEU A 159 2.11 -34.54 -24.94
C LEU A 159 1.04 -34.54 -26.04
N ASP A 160 0.50 -35.71 -26.37
CA ASP A 160 -0.64 -35.86 -27.28
C ASP A 160 -1.95 -35.50 -26.58
N GLY A 161 -2.73 -34.56 -27.10
CA GLY A 161 -3.94 -34.04 -26.42
C GLY A 161 -5.10 -35.03 -26.27
N LYS A 162 -5.02 -36.22 -26.88
CA LYS A 162 -6.03 -37.26 -26.76
C LYS A 162 -5.63 -38.37 -25.78
N THR A 163 -4.34 -38.64 -25.67
CA THR A 163 -3.80 -39.76 -24.88
C THR A 163 -2.94 -39.33 -23.71
N CYS A 164 -2.54 -38.05 -23.67
CA CYS A 164 -1.59 -37.42 -22.77
C CYS A 164 -0.25 -38.16 -22.70
N LYS A 165 0.06 -38.97 -23.72
CA LYS A 165 1.36 -39.63 -23.80
C LYS A 165 2.38 -38.67 -24.38
N TYR A 166 3.63 -38.79 -23.93
CA TYR A 166 4.77 -38.18 -24.60
C TYR A 166 4.71 -38.41 -26.11
N ALA A 167 4.87 -37.33 -26.86
CA ALA A 167 4.54 -37.26 -28.26
C ALA A 167 5.70 -36.80 -29.15
N ASP A 168 6.94 -36.98 -28.65
CA ASP A 168 8.15 -36.83 -29.46
C ASP A 168 8.93 -38.16 -29.59
N GLN A 169 9.97 -38.16 -30.44
CA GLN A 169 10.67 -39.37 -30.90
C GLN A 169 11.82 -39.81 -29.98
N ASN A 170 12.28 -38.94 -29.08
CA ASN A 170 13.42 -39.16 -28.21
C ASN A 170 13.02 -39.76 -26.85
N THR A 171 14.01 -39.91 -25.97
CA THR A 171 13.73 -40.18 -24.56
C THR A 171 12.97 -38.97 -24.00
N PRO A 172 11.94 -39.16 -23.17
CA PRO A 172 11.26 -38.02 -22.57
C PRO A 172 12.23 -37.13 -21.78
N ASP A 173 12.13 -35.84 -22.07
CA ASP A 173 13.00 -34.72 -21.69
C ASP A 173 12.15 -33.47 -21.41
N GLY A 174 12.75 -32.55 -20.64
CA GLY A 174 12.18 -31.25 -20.25
C GLY A 174 12.58 -30.11 -21.19
N ALA A 175 11.96 -28.95 -21.01
CA ALA A 175 12.31 -27.74 -21.75
C ALA A 175 12.37 -26.57 -20.77
N THR A 176 13.53 -25.91 -20.72
CA THR A 176 13.89 -25.04 -19.59
C THR A 176 12.92 -23.85 -19.40
N ASP A 177 12.33 -23.29 -20.46
CA ASP A 177 11.30 -22.26 -20.35
C ASP A 177 10.00 -22.78 -19.71
N GLY A 178 9.51 -23.93 -20.18
CA GLY A 178 8.34 -24.57 -19.57
C GLY A 178 8.55 -24.89 -18.10
N ASP A 179 9.73 -25.42 -17.75
CA ASP A 179 10.06 -25.78 -16.38
C ASP A 179 10.30 -24.54 -15.48
N LEU A 180 10.82 -23.43 -16.02
CA LEU A 180 10.87 -22.11 -15.38
C LEU A 180 9.47 -21.59 -15.04
N ASP A 181 8.57 -21.52 -16.03
CA ASP A 181 7.22 -21.02 -15.83
C ASP A 181 6.43 -21.90 -14.84
N ILE A 182 6.59 -23.23 -14.88
CA ILE A 182 5.95 -24.14 -13.89
C ILE A 182 6.48 -23.85 -12.47
N GLY A 183 7.79 -23.65 -12.32
CA GLY A 183 8.40 -23.30 -11.04
C GLY A 183 7.85 -21.99 -10.49
N TYR A 184 7.74 -20.97 -11.34
CA TYR A 184 7.16 -19.67 -10.97
C TYR A 184 5.67 -19.76 -10.65
N GLY A 185 4.89 -20.51 -11.44
CA GLY A 185 3.48 -20.76 -11.21
C GLY A 185 3.20 -21.46 -9.86
N LEU A 186 4.05 -22.40 -9.45
CA LEU A 186 3.98 -23.02 -8.12
C LEU A 186 4.24 -22.02 -6.99
N ILE A 187 5.17 -21.09 -7.18
CA ILE A 187 5.40 -20.00 -6.22
C ILE A 187 4.18 -19.07 -6.19
N LEU A 188 3.65 -18.65 -7.34
CA LEU A 188 2.44 -17.82 -7.42
C LEU A 188 1.29 -18.50 -6.68
N ALA A 189 1.05 -19.79 -6.91
CA ALA A 189 0.00 -20.55 -6.23
C ALA A 189 0.21 -20.63 -4.70
N ASP A 190 1.45 -20.83 -4.23
CA ASP A 190 1.74 -20.81 -2.80
C ASP A 190 1.49 -19.44 -2.18
N LYS A 191 1.84 -18.35 -2.88
CA LYS A 191 1.53 -16.99 -2.44
C LYS A 191 0.05 -16.66 -2.52
N GLN A 192 -0.68 -17.25 -3.45
CA GLN A 192 -2.10 -16.97 -3.68
C GLN A 192 -3.00 -17.69 -2.68
N TRP A 193 -2.71 -18.97 -2.43
CA TRP A 193 -3.61 -19.85 -1.67
C TRP A 193 -2.90 -20.63 -0.54
N GLY A 194 -1.58 -20.64 -0.51
CA GLY A 194 -0.78 -21.50 0.36
C GLY A 194 -0.86 -22.99 0.00
N GLY A 195 0.08 -23.77 0.53
CA GLY A 195 0.05 -25.24 0.43
C GLY A 195 0.79 -25.83 -0.76
N TYR A 196 1.48 -25.02 -1.57
CA TYR A 196 2.27 -25.46 -2.71
C TYR A 196 3.79 -25.39 -2.44
N SER A 197 4.21 -24.87 -1.28
CA SER A 197 5.63 -24.67 -0.95
C SER A 197 6.52 -25.91 -1.06
N ALA A 198 6.00 -27.08 -0.68
CA ALA A 198 6.76 -28.33 -0.79
C ALA A 198 6.98 -28.72 -2.25
N ASP A 199 5.94 -28.60 -3.07
CA ASP A 199 5.99 -28.89 -4.51
C ASP A 199 6.91 -27.89 -5.22
N ALA A 200 6.77 -26.59 -4.93
CA ALA A 200 7.63 -25.53 -5.46
C ALA A 200 9.12 -25.79 -5.16
N LYS A 201 9.47 -26.11 -3.91
CA LYS A 201 10.87 -26.38 -3.52
C LYS A 201 11.43 -27.65 -4.13
N ALA A 202 10.61 -28.68 -4.29
CA ALA A 202 11.02 -29.92 -4.95
C ALA A 202 11.29 -29.68 -6.43
N TRP A 203 10.40 -28.94 -7.10
CA TRP A 203 10.54 -28.55 -8.50
C TRP A 203 11.80 -27.72 -8.74
N LEU A 204 12.00 -26.66 -7.95
CA LEU A 204 13.18 -25.79 -8.05
C LEU A 204 14.50 -26.54 -7.81
N ALA A 205 14.50 -27.55 -6.93
CA ALA A 205 15.67 -28.38 -6.71
C ALA A 205 15.99 -29.28 -7.93
N ALA A 206 14.97 -29.84 -8.59
CA ALA A 206 15.15 -30.60 -9.82
C ALA A 206 15.64 -29.69 -10.96
N PHE A 207 14.99 -28.54 -11.15
CA PHE A 207 15.38 -27.54 -12.13
C PHE A 207 16.84 -27.11 -11.93
N TYR A 208 17.22 -26.70 -10.72
CA TYR A 208 18.58 -26.26 -10.44
C TYR A 208 19.63 -27.36 -10.67
N ALA A 209 19.26 -28.63 -10.51
CA ALA A 209 20.17 -29.74 -10.73
C ALA A 209 20.36 -30.10 -12.22
N HIS A 210 19.38 -29.79 -13.07
CA HIS A 210 19.29 -30.34 -14.43
C HIS A 210 19.24 -29.28 -15.55
N ASP A 211 18.67 -28.11 -15.29
CA ASP A 211 18.56 -26.99 -16.24
C ASP A 211 19.57 -25.87 -15.98
N VAL A 212 20.24 -25.86 -14.82
CA VAL A 212 21.32 -24.92 -14.54
C VAL A 212 22.67 -25.59 -14.80
N ALA A 213 23.44 -25.03 -15.74
CA ALA A 213 24.77 -25.51 -16.07
C ALA A 213 25.78 -25.26 -14.91
N PRO A 214 26.91 -25.99 -14.86
CA PRO A 214 27.86 -25.89 -13.75
C PRO A 214 28.42 -24.49 -13.45
N ASP A 215 28.55 -23.61 -14.45
CA ASP A 215 29.00 -22.22 -14.31
C ASP A 215 27.85 -21.24 -13.99
N GLY A 216 26.60 -21.70 -14.08
CA GLY A 216 25.40 -20.97 -13.67
C GLY A 216 24.50 -20.49 -14.82
N HIS A 217 24.85 -20.67 -16.10
CA HIS A 217 23.89 -20.31 -17.16
C HIS A 217 22.73 -21.31 -17.21
N LEU A 218 21.59 -20.86 -17.74
CA LEU A 218 20.47 -21.74 -18.06
C LEU A 218 20.79 -22.55 -19.31
N LYS A 219 20.46 -23.84 -19.29
CA LYS A 219 20.51 -24.69 -20.48
C LYS A 219 19.25 -24.44 -21.31
N CYS A 220 19.23 -24.96 -22.54
CA CYS A 220 18.02 -24.96 -23.37
C CYS A 220 17.02 -26.07 -22.94
N GLU A 221 17.56 -27.19 -22.44
CA GLU A 221 16.80 -28.36 -22.01
C GLU A 221 17.61 -29.17 -20.96
N ASP A 222 16.93 -30.05 -20.23
CA ASP A 222 17.45 -30.80 -19.08
C ASP A 222 18.51 -31.86 -19.44
N ASP A 223 18.47 -32.39 -20.67
CA ASP A 223 19.44 -33.33 -21.22
C ASP A 223 20.40 -32.71 -22.27
N GLY A 224 20.26 -31.41 -22.49
CA GLY A 224 21.01 -30.60 -23.44
C GLY A 224 22.47 -30.36 -23.08
N PRO A 225 23.26 -29.79 -24.02
CA PRO A 225 24.65 -29.46 -23.78
C PRO A 225 24.81 -28.36 -22.71
N ASN A 226 25.80 -28.50 -21.82
CA ASN A 226 26.17 -27.49 -20.82
C ASN A 226 26.92 -26.28 -21.40
N THR A 227 26.71 -25.96 -22.68
CA THR A 227 27.42 -24.88 -23.39
C THR A 227 26.47 -23.91 -24.07
N ASP A 228 25.17 -24.19 -24.07
CA ASP A 228 24.20 -23.52 -24.90
C ASP A 228 23.09 -22.96 -24.01
N THR A 229 22.53 -21.81 -24.40
CA THR A 229 21.36 -21.20 -23.74
C THR A 229 20.40 -20.64 -24.77
N ARG A 230 19.13 -20.50 -24.40
CA ARG A 230 18.07 -19.90 -25.19
C ARG A 230 17.65 -18.58 -24.53
N PRO A 231 17.94 -17.41 -25.13
CA PRO A 231 17.69 -16.11 -24.50
C PRO A 231 16.24 -15.82 -24.10
N SER A 232 15.24 -16.44 -24.72
CA SER A 232 13.85 -16.33 -24.26
C SER A 232 13.63 -16.93 -22.87
N ASP A 233 14.51 -17.80 -22.41
CA ASP A 233 14.44 -18.44 -21.09
C ASP A 233 15.09 -17.57 -20.01
N HIS A 234 15.67 -16.43 -20.39
CA HIS A 234 16.27 -15.48 -19.47
C HIS A 234 15.18 -14.65 -18.76
N MET A 235 14.30 -15.35 -18.05
CA MET A 235 13.19 -14.82 -17.27
C MET A 235 13.72 -14.33 -15.90
N LEU A 236 14.45 -13.21 -15.92
CA LEU A 236 15.16 -12.72 -14.73
C LEU A 236 14.25 -12.41 -13.54
N ASP A 237 13.00 -12.00 -13.79
CA ASP A 237 12.01 -11.81 -12.74
C ASP A 237 11.66 -13.14 -12.03
N HIS A 238 11.56 -14.23 -12.79
CA HIS A 238 11.36 -15.57 -12.26
C HIS A 238 12.59 -16.02 -11.45
N LEU A 239 13.80 -15.84 -11.98
CA LEU A 239 15.03 -16.21 -11.28
C LEU A 239 15.22 -15.43 -9.97
N ARG A 240 14.83 -14.14 -9.94
CA ARG A 240 14.81 -13.33 -8.72
C ARG A 240 13.76 -13.84 -7.73
N ALA A 241 12.61 -14.31 -8.20
CA ALA A 241 11.63 -15.01 -7.35
C ALA A 241 12.16 -16.32 -6.79
N PHE A 242 12.92 -17.08 -7.58
CA PHE A 242 13.53 -18.32 -7.11
C PHE A 242 14.58 -18.04 -6.04
N ALA A 243 15.43 -17.03 -6.25
CA ALA A 243 16.42 -16.58 -5.26
C ALA A 243 15.79 -16.19 -3.91
N ALA A 244 14.63 -15.55 -3.95
CA ALA A 244 13.91 -15.16 -2.74
C ALA A 244 13.17 -16.35 -2.08
N TYR A 245 12.69 -17.31 -2.86
CA TYR A 245 11.84 -18.40 -2.38
C TYR A 245 12.63 -19.64 -1.94
N ASP A 246 13.69 -19.97 -2.67
CA ASP A 246 14.55 -21.12 -2.46
C ASP A 246 15.98 -20.69 -2.11
N THR A 247 16.20 -20.46 -0.81
CA THR A 247 17.52 -20.11 -0.29
C THR A 247 18.50 -21.29 -0.20
N ALA A 248 18.10 -22.49 -0.62
CA ALA A 248 18.97 -23.67 -0.58
C ALA A 248 19.93 -23.73 -1.79
N HIS A 249 19.61 -23.03 -2.87
CA HIS A 249 20.41 -22.95 -4.08
C HIS A 249 20.85 -21.51 -4.39
N ASP A 250 21.96 -21.37 -5.11
CA ASP A 250 22.55 -20.07 -5.42
C ASP A 250 21.98 -19.49 -6.72
N TRP A 251 20.72 -19.09 -6.69
CA TRP A 251 20.05 -18.46 -7.82
C TRP A 251 20.66 -17.10 -8.21
N ASN A 252 21.34 -16.42 -7.27
CA ASN A 252 22.08 -15.19 -7.57
C ASN A 252 23.25 -15.44 -8.53
N LYS A 253 23.92 -16.59 -8.42
CA LYS A 253 24.91 -17.03 -9.42
C LYS A 253 24.26 -17.19 -10.79
N VAL A 254 23.05 -17.74 -10.87
CA VAL A 254 22.33 -17.93 -12.14
C VAL A 254 21.99 -16.58 -12.76
N ILE A 255 21.38 -15.67 -12.01
CA ILE A 255 21.07 -14.29 -12.42
C ILE A 255 22.32 -13.59 -12.97
N GLN A 256 23.40 -13.56 -12.18
CA GLN A 256 24.64 -12.89 -12.58
C GLN A 256 25.26 -13.51 -13.83
N ARG A 257 25.12 -14.84 -13.99
CA ARG A 257 25.65 -15.52 -15.16
C ARG A 257 24.83 -15.22 -16.40
N THR A 258 23.51 -15.23 -16.31
CA THR A 258 22.59 -14.86 -17.39
C THR A 258 22.86 -13.43 -17.86
N GLU A 259 22.88 -12.46 -16.93
CA GLU A 259 23.20 -11.05 -17.25
C GLU A 259 24.57 -10.89 -17.92
N ALA A 260 25.57 -11.67 -17.51
CA ALA A 260 26.91 -11.65 -18.09
C ALA A 260 26.95 -12.25 -19.50
N VAL A 261 26.21 -13.33 -19.76
CA VAL A 261 26.09 -13.93 -21.10
C VAL A 261 25.43 -12.94 -22.04
N ASP A 262 24.30 -12.35 -21.63
CA ASP A 262 23.55 -11.39 -22.45
C ASP A 262 24.36 -10.15 -22.77
N SER A 263 24.99 -9.56 -21.76
CA SER A 263 25.83 -8.37 -21.93
C SER A 263 27.02 -8.64 -22.86
N ALA A 264 27.66 -9.80 -22.74
CA ALA A 264 28.78 -10.17 -23.61
C ALA A 264 28.33 -10.43 -25.05
N PHE A 265 27.20 -11.12 -25.23
CA PHE A 265 26.61 -11.38 -26.53
C PHE A 265 26.20 -10.07 -27.23
N ALA A 266 25.36 -9.26 -26.58
CA ALA A 266 24.86 -8.01 -27.12
C ALA A 266 26.01 -7.05 -27.46
N GLY A 267 27.02 -6.95 -26.58
CA GLY A 267 28.20 -6.13 -26.84
C GLY A 267 28.99 -6.54 -28.09
N ALA A 268 29.00 -7.83 -28.45
CA ALA A 268 29.73 -8.34 -29.61
C ALA A 268 28.89 -8.33 -30.90
N TYR A 269 27.59 -8.61 -30.82
CA TYR A 269 26.76 -8.89 -32.00
C TYR A 269 25.59 -7.93 -32.21
N SER A 270 25.15 -7.20 -31.17
CA SER A 270 24.01 -6.28 -31.23
C SER A 270 24.25 -4.97 -30.47
N SER A 271 25.46 -4.42 -30.53
CA SER A 271 25.88 -3.28 -29.68
C SER A 271 25.01 -2.00 -29.78
N SER A 272 24.16 -1.88 -30.80
CA SER A 272 23.25 -0.75 -30.98
C SER A 272 21.80 -1.01 -30.55
N ALA A 273 21.39 -2.27 -30.42
CA ALA A 273 20.00 -2.65 -30.20
C ALA A 273 19.78 -3.65 -29.05
N ASN A 274 20.86 -4.24 -28.54
CA ASN A 274 20.87 -5.27 -27.51
C ASN A 274 20.02 -6.51 -27.83
N LEU A 275 19.73 -6.77 -29.10
CA LEU A 275 18.99 -7.96 -29.51
C LEU A 275 19.80 -9.22 -29.21
N LEU A 276 19.10 -10.26 -28.76
CA LEU A 276 19.62 -11.60 -28.52
C LEU A 276 19.08 -12.56 -29.59
N SER A 277 19.90 -13.51 -30.06
CA SER A 277 19.43 -14.52 -31.02
C SER A 277 18.56 -15.59 -30.36
N ASP A 278 17.87 -16.42 -31.13
CA ASP A 278 17.07 -17.54 -30.59
C ASP A 278 17.92 -18.51 -29.78
N PHE A 279 19.13 -18.82 -30.25
CA PHE A 279 20.05 -19.69 -29.52
C PHE A 279 21.45 -19.10 -29.43
N VAL A 280 22.10 -19.34 -28.28
CA VAL A 280 23.46 -18.91 -27.98
C VAL A 280 24.31 -20.14 -27.67
N VAL A 281 25.48 -20.24 -28.31
CA VAL A 281 26.48 -21.29 -28.06
C VAL A 281 27.71 -20.70 -27.36
N GLY A 282 28.42 -21.51 -26.60
CA GLY A 282 29.58 -21.07 -25.81
C GLY A 282 29.20 -20.17 -24.64
N ALA A 283 27.97 -20.34 -24.11
CA ALA A 283 27.43 -19.66 -22.95
C ALA A 283 28.27 -19.96 -21.68
N ASP A 284 28.96 -21.10 -21.63
CA ASP A 284 29.89 -21.49 -20.57
C ASP A 284 31.23 -20.72 -20.57
N GLY A 285 31.47 -19.91 -21.60
CA GLY A 285 32.68 -19.12 -21.78
C GLY A 285 32.51 -17.61 -21.57
N ALA A 286 33.58 -16.87 -21.87
CA ALA A 286 33.60 -15.39 -21.88
C ALA A 286 33.27 -14.79 -23.25
N SER A 287 32.86 -15.62 -24.22
CA SER A 287 32.60 -15.18 -25.61
C SER A 287 31.43 -15.96 -26.20
N PRO A 288 30.21 -15.82 -25.63
CA PRO A 288 29.00 -16.42 -26.19
C PRO A 288 28.78 -15.92 -27.62
N GLN A 289 28.24 -16.77 -28.49
CA GLN A 289 28.04 -16.49 -29.92
C GLN A 289 26.65 -16.90 -30.37
N PRO A 290 26.10 -16.29 -31.44
CA PRO A 290 24.90 -16.80 -32.07
C PRO A 290 25.14 -18.25 -32.49
N ALA A 291 24.17 -19.13 -32.23
CA ALA A 291 24.20 -20.47 -32.78
C ALA A 291 24.30 -20.42 -34.32
N PRO A 292 24.76 -21.49 -35.00
CA PRO A 292 24.60 -21.60 -36.44
C PRO A 292 23.12 -21.50 -36.84
N ALA A 293 22.82 -21.07 -38.07
CA ALA A 293 21.46 -21.24 -38.61
C ALA A 293 21.08 -22.72 -38.67
N ASP A 294 19.80 -23.04 -38.46
CA ASP A 294 19.27 -24.40 -38.42
C ASP A 294 20.01 -25.32 -37.40
N TYR A 295 20.28 -24.81 -36.20
CA TYR A 295 21.06 -25.51 -35.16
C TYR A 295 20.20 -26.46 -34.33
N GLN A 296 19.17 -25.94 -33.67
CA GLN A 296 18.18 -26.73 -32.94
C GLN A 296 16.84 -26.80 -33.68
N GLU A 297 16.46 -25.74 -34.38
CA GLU A 297 15.18 -25.65 -35.06
C GLU A 297 15.35 -25.52 -36.57
N ASN A 298 14.29 -25.78 -37.35
CA ASN A 298 14.34 -25.63 -38.81
C ASN A 298 14.08 -24.16 -39.22
N GLN A 299 14.81 -23.24 -38.59
CA GLN A 299 14.73 -21.80 -38.82
C GLN A 299 16.08 -21.10 -38.55
N PRO A 300 16.22 -19.80 -38.88
CA PRO A 300 17.43 -19.04 -38.61
C PRO A 300 17.66 -18.80 -37.10
N ASP A 301 18.24 -19.76 -36.41
CA ASP A 301 18.51 -19.71 -34.95
C ASP A 301 19.52 -18.64 -34.51
N ASN A 302 20.20 -18.01 -35.48
CA ASN A 302 21.30 -17.08 -35.28
C ASN A 302 20.88 -15.59 -35.28
N ILE A 303 19.56 -15.33 -35.26
CA ILE A 303 18.93 -14.01 -35.24
C ILE A 303 17.80 -13.99 -34.21
N VAL A 304 17.10 -12.86 -34.03
CA VAL A 304 15.81 -12.86 -33.32
C VAL A 304 14.81 -13.59 -34.20
N GLY A 305 14.21 -14.65 -33.69
CA GLY A 305 13.14 -15.43 -34.30
C GLY A 305 11.98 -15.66 -33.32
N TYR A 306 11.24 -16.75 -33.52
CA TYR A 306 10.06 -17.04 -32.71
C TYR A 306 10.38 -17.33 -31.25
N ASN A 307 11.60 -17.71 -30.89
CA ASN A 307 11.97 -17.79 -29.48
C ASN A 307 12.19 -16.39 -28.90
N SER A 308 13.15 -15.67 -29.47
CA SER A 308 13.66 -14.42 -28.89
C SER A 308 12.75 -13.21 -29.09
N LEU A 309 11.64 -13.33 -29.84
CA LEU A 309 10.58 -12.32 -29.79
C LEU A 309 9.96 -12.16 -28.39
N ARG A 310 10.13 -13.13 -27.48
CA ARG A 310 9.69 -13.06 -26.09
C ARG A 310 10.63 -12.25 -25.18
N VAL A 311 11.88 -12.03 -25.59
CA VAL A 311 12.90 -11.34 -24.78
C VAL A 311 12.46 -9.93 -24.34
N PRO A 312 11.88 -9.07 -25.23
CA PRO A 312 11.37 -7.76 -24.80
C PRO A 312 10.28 -7.85 -23.72
N TRP A 313 9.46 -8.91 -23.73
CA TRP A 313 8.45 -9.12 -22.70
C TRP A 313 9.12 -9.50 -21.38
N HIS A 314 10.00 -10.50 -21.35
CA HIS A 314 10.63 -10.97 -20.12
C HIS A 314 11.54 -9.90 -19.47
N LEU A 315 12.47 -9.32 -20.23
CA LEU A 315 13.39 -8.30 -19.70
C LEU A 315 12.63 -7.00 -19.36
N GLY A 316 11.60 -6.65 -20.14
CA GLY A 316 10.70 -5.54 -19.83
C GLY A 316 9.97 -5.77 -18.51
N THR A 317 9.49 -6.99 -18.26
CA THR A 317 8.79 -7.36 -17.03
C THR A 317 9.72 -7.28 -15.82
N ASP A 318 10.94 -7.84 -15.89
CA ASP A 318 11.91 -7.73 -14.79
C ASP A 318 12.23 -6.26 -14.47
N ALA A 319 12.44 -5.45 -15.50
CA ALA A 319 12.66 -4.02 -15.32
C ALA A 319 11.47 -3.33 -14.63
N LEU A 320 10.23 -3.61 -15.05
CA LEU A 320 9.02 -3.05 -14.45
C LEU A 320 8.86 -3.46 -12.98
N VAL A 321 9.04 -4.74 -12.65
CA VAL A 321 8.77 -5.22 -11.27
C VAL A 321 9.94 -4.99 -10.30
N ASN A 322 11.18 -4.96 -10.77
CA ASN A 322 12.38 -4.85 -9.93
C ASN A 322 13.13 -3.51 -10.08
N GLY A 323 12.78 -2.69 -11.07
CA GLY A 323 13.26 -1.32 -11.24
C GLY A 323 14.67 -1.21 -11.82
N SER A 324 15.05 0.01 -12.21
CA SER A 324 16.31 0.29 -12.93
C SER A 324 17.60 0.12 -12.11
N GLY A 325 17.47 -0.15 -10.81
CA GLY A 325 18.59 -0.46 -9.92
C GLY A 325 18.89 -1.95 -9.88
N THR A 326 17.92 -2.75 -9.43
CA THR A 326 18.04 -4.21 -9.31
C THR A 326 18.13 -4.88 -10.67
N ALA A 327 17.31 -4.45 -11.63
CA ALA A 327 17.23 -4.97 -12.99
C ALA A 327 17.91 -4.01 -13.99
N ALA A 328 19.10 -3.50 -13.64
CA ALA A 328 19.78 -2.47 -14.43
C ALA A 328 20.15 -2.95 -15.84
N THR A 329 20.54 -4.23 -15.98
CA THR A 329 20.86 -4.87 -17.25
C THR A 329 19.60 -4.98 -18.11
N GLU A 330 18.55 -5.57 -17.56
CA GLU A 330 17.27 -5.81 -18.23
C GLU A 330 16.63 -4.48 -18.64
N TYR A 331 16.70 -3.47 -17.79
CA TYR A 331 16.23 -2.12 -18.09
C TYR A 331 16.97 -1.48 -19.27
N ALA A 332 18.27 -1.73 -19.42
CA ALA A 332 19.04 -1.26 -20.55
C ALA A 332 18.68 -1.99 -21.85
N PHE A 333 18.49 -3.32 -21.79
CA PHE A 333 18.03 -4.14 -22.91
C PHE A 333 16.63 -3.72 -23.37
N ALA A 334 15.65 -3.70 -22.46
CA ALA A 334 14.27 -3.32 -22.74
C ALA A 334 14.17 -1.98 -23.50
N LYS A 335 14.94 -0.96 -23.08
CA LYS A 335 15.00 0.33 -23.79
C LYS A 335 15.55 0.22 -25.20
N ALA A 336 16.65 -0.50 -25.39
CA ALA A 336 17.32 -0.61 -26.68
C ALA A 336 16.48 -1.45 -27.67
N GLU A 337 15.94 -2.57 -27.21
CA GLU A 337 15.09 -3.46 -28.01
C GLU A 337 13.77 -2.77 -28.39
N SER A 338 13.09 -2.12 -27.42
CA SER A 338 11.88 -1.36 -27.70
C SER A 338 12.10 -0.27 -28.75
N ALA A 339 13.22 0.48 -28.64
CA ALA A 339 13.57 1.51 -29.61
C ALA A 339 13.86 0.93 -31.00
N CYS A 340 14.56 -0.20 -31.08
CA CYS A 340 14.82 -0.92 -32.32
C CYS A 340 13.52 -1.35 -33.02
N LEU A 341 12.67 -2.07 -32.30
CA LEU A 341 11.44 -2.66 -32.85
C LEU A 341 10.39 -1.61 -33.20
N LYS A 342 10.31 -0.51 -32.43
CA LYS A 342 9.53 0.68 -32.79
C LYS A 342 10.05 1.32 -34.10
N GLY A 343 11.37 1.40 -34.25
CA GLY A 343 12.02 1.95 -35.45
C GLY A 343 11.70 1.14 -36.71
N LEU A 344 11.82 -0.18 -36.63
CA LEU A 344 11.54 -1.11 -37.73
C LEU A 344 10.08 -1.09 -38.17
N SER A 345 9.15 -1.02 -37.21
CA SER A 345 7.72 -1.04 -37.47
C SER A 345 7.14 0.33 -37.86
N GLY A 346 7.92 1.40 -37.73
CA GLY A 346 7.45 2.77 -37.87
C GLY A 346 6.43 3.17 -36.80
N GLY A 347 6.49 2.55 -35.62
CA GLY A 347 5.54 2.76 -34.52
C GLY A 347 4.16 2.15 -34.76
N THR A 348 4.07 1.07 -35.55
CA THR A 348 2.83 0.31 -35.77
C THR A 348 3.03 -1.13 -35.30
N PRO A 349 2.41 -1.60 -34.19
CA PRO A 349 2.72 -2.90 -33.58
C PRO A 349 2.61 -4.09 -34.54
N ALA A 350 1.56 -4.13 -35.36
CA ALA A 350 1.35 -5.18 -36.36
C ALA A 350 2.46 -5.27 -37.44
N ASN A 351 3.32 -4.26 -37.56
CA ASN A 351 4.44 -4.25 -38.51
C ASN A 351 5.78 -4.62 -37.87
N VAL A 352 5.82 -4.98 -36.58
CA VAL A 352 7.04 -5.53 -35.96
C VAL A 352 7.31 -6.89 -36.60
N PRO A 353 8.47 -7.11 -37.25
CA PRO A 353 8.76 -8.38 -37.89
C PRO A 353 9.13 -9.44 -36.85
N PRO A 354 8.61 -10.68 -36.94
CA PRO A 354 9.01 -11.80 -36.06
C PRO A 354 10.47 -12.20 -36.20
N HIS A 355 11.08 -11.90 -37.35
CA HIS A 355 12.48 -12.21 -37.62
C HIS A 355 13.31 -10.92 -37.82
N VAL A 356 14.29 -10.70 -36.94
CA VAL A 356 15.12 -9.48 -36.92
C VAL A 356 16.60 -9.84 -36.85
N ASN A 357 17.40 -9.31 -37.76
CA ASN A 357 18.85 -9.44 -37.66
C ASN A 357 19.37 -8.70 -36.42
N LEU A 358 20.46 -9.20 -35.83
CA LEU A 358 21.05 -8.63 -34.60
C LEU A 358 21.54 -7.17 -34.77
N ASP A 359 21.70 -6.68 -36.00
CA ASP A 359 22.01 -5.27 -36.28
C ASP A 359 20.76 -4.35 -36.37
N CYS A 360 19.60 -4.84 -35.92
CA CYS A 360 18.31 -4.15 -35.99
C CYS A 360 17.88 -3.85 -37.44
N THR A 361 18.08 -4.81 -38.34
CA THR A 361 17.53 -4.77 -39.70
C THR A 361 16.52 -5.90 -39.90
N PRO A 362 15.48 -5.70 -40.74
CA PRO A 362 14.51 -6.75 -40.97
C PRO A 362 15.17 -7.94 -41.68
N TYR A 363 15.02 -9.14 -41.14
CA TYR A 363 15.45 -10.37 -41.83
C TYR A 363 14.51 -10.68 -43.00
N SER A 364 13.21 -10.57 -42.76
CA SER A 364 12.14 -10.70 -43.73
C SER A 364 11.20 -9.51 -43.62
N SER A 365 10.68 -9.04 -44.76
CA SER A 365 9.66 -7.99 -44.82
C SER A 365 8.26 -8.51 -45.18
N SER A 366 8.12 -9.83 -45.37
CA SER A 366 6.85 -10.48 -45.68
C SER A 366 6.35 -11.39 -44.57
N ASP A 367 7.17 -11.63 -43.55
CA ASP A 367 6.81 -12.45 -42.41
C ASP A 367 6.10 -11.60 -41.35
N GLN A 368 5.03 -12.13 -40.76
CA GLN A 368 4.11 -11.39 -39.90
C GLN A 368 3.58 -12.31 -38.81
N SER A 369 3.57 -11.80 -37.58
CA SER A 369 2.97 -12.43 -36.40
C SER A 369 2.54 -11.32 -35.45
N GLU A 370 1.45 -11.49 -34.73
CA GLU A 370 1.00 -10.49 -33.76
C GLU A 370 1.84 -10.48 -32.48
N GLU A 371 2.30 -11.66 -32.01
CA GLU A 371 3.13 -11.80 -30.81
C GLU A 371 4.41 -10.97 -30.87
N ALA A 372 5.02 -10.83 -32.05
CA ALA A 372 6.22 -10.02 -32.23
C ALA A 372 5.98 -8.54 -31.88
N GLY A 373 4.79 -8.02 -32.12
CA GLY A 373 4.40 -6.65 -31.73
C GLY A 373 3.93 -6.58 -30.27
N ASP A 374 3.15 -7.57 -29.84
CA ASP A 374 2.57 -7.62 -28.51
C ASP A 374 3.66 -7.73 -27.43
N ALA A 375 4.65 -8.60 -27.63
CA ALA A 375 5.75 -8.84 -26.69
C ALA A 375 6.63 -7.61 -26.41
N VAL A 376 6.60 -6.59 -27.27
CA VAL A 376 7.33 -5.33 -27.06
C VAL A 376 6.69 -4.46 -25.98
N GLY A 377 5.43 -4.69 -25.62
CA GLY A 377 4.65 -3.88 -24.70
C GLY A 377 5.36 -3.59 -23.36
N PRO A 378 5.76 -4.63 -22.60
CA PRO A 378 6.47 -4.46 -21.34
C PRO A 378 7.79 -3.69 -21.47
N ALA A 379 8.57 -3.93 -22.53
CA ALA A 379 9.78 -3.16 -22.80
C ALA A 379 9.49 -1.69 -23.14
N ALA A 380 8.42 -1.40 -23.90
CA ALA A 380 7.98 -0.04 -24.19
C ALA A 380 7.52 0.72 -22.94
N MET A 381 6.81 0.03 -22.04
CA MET A 381 6.42 0.55 -20.73
C MET A 381 7.66 0.87 -19.91
N ALA A 382 8.58 -0.08 -19.73
CA ALA A 382 9.82 0.12 -18.99
C ALA A 382 10.61 1.31 -19.55
N ALA A 383 10.68 1.43 -20.88
CA ALA A 383 11.36 2.54 -21.54
C ALA A 383 10.73 3.93 -21.30
N GLY A 384 9.50 3.99 -20.77
CA GLY A 384 8.77 5.24 -20.54
C GLY A 384 8.20 5.84 -21.82
N ASP A 385 8.05 5.06 -22.90
CA ASP A 385 7.54 5.53 -24.18
C ASP A 385 6.00 5.44 -24.21
N GLN A 386 5.34 6.48 -23.69
CA GLN A 386 3.87 6.50 -23.57
C GLN A 386 3.17 6.27 -24.92
N ALA A 387 3.64 6.94 -25.98
CA ALA A 387 3.00 6.85 -27.29
C ALA A 387 3.12 5.45 -27.88
N TRP A 388 4.26 4.76 -27.66
CA TRP A 388 4.45 3.40 -28.13
C TRP A 388 3.67 2.39 -27.29
N THR A 389 3.69 2.56 -25.96
CA THR A 389 2.89 1.78 -25.01
C THR A 389 1.40 1.82 -25.37
N ASP A 390 0.87 3.03 -25.62
CA ASP A 390 -0.53 3.19 -26.01
C ASP A 390 -0.84 2.59 -27.39
N ALA A 391 0.11 2.66 -28.34
CA ALA A 391 -0.07 2.05 -29.65
C ALA A 391 -0.16 0.52 -29.55
N ILE A 392 0.70 -0.12 -28.76
CA ILE A 392 0.68 -1.55 -28.50
C ILE A 392 -0.60 -1.93 -27.76
N TRP A 393 -0.93 -1.25 -26.66
CA TRP A 393 -2.16 -1.50 -25.90
C TRP A 393 -3.42 -1.47 -26.78
N ASN A 394 -3.51 -0.50 -27.69
CA ASN A 394 -4.64 -0.38 -28.61
C ASN A 394 -4.66 -1.45 -29.72
N ALA A 395 -3.55 -2.13 -29.99
CA ALA A 395 -3.44 -3.21 -30.96
C ALA A 395 -3.77 -4.58 -30.36
N LEU A 396 -3.50 -4.79 -29.06
CA LEU A 396 -3.74 -6.05 -28.35
C LEU A 396 -5.16 -6.64 -28.54
N PRO A 397 -6.26 -5.86 -28.64
CA PRO A 397 -7.60 -6.45 -28.85
C PRO A 397 -7.81 -7.09 -30.24
N SER A 398 -6.85 -6.93 -31.16
CA SER A 398 -6.92 -7.46 -32.51
C SER A 398 -6.13 -8.77 -32.64
N ASN A 399 -6.47 -9.57 -33.66
CA ASN A 399 -5.70 -10.73 -34.09
C ASN A 399 -5.66 -10.66 -35.64
N PRO A 400 -4.81 -9.78 -36.19
CA PRO A 400 -4.84 -9.44 -37.61
C PRO A 400 -4.35 -10.58 -38.51
N TYR A 401 -3.56 -11.52 -37.97
CA TYR A 401 -2.92 -12.59 -38.74
C TYR A 401 -3.56 -13.97 -38.53
N GLY A 402 -4.45 -14.09 -37.54
CA GLY A 402 -5.13 -15.34 -37.21
C GLY A 402 -4.28 -16.26 -36.35
N ASP A 403 -3.34 -15.71 -35.58
CA ASP A 403 -2.39 -16.50 -34.78
C ASP A 403 -3.14 -17.23 -33.66
N GLY A 404 -2.67 -18.45 -33.36
CA GLY A 404 -3.35 -19.40 -32.50
C GLY A 404 -2.88 -19.35 -31.05
N TYR A 405 -2.67 -20.53 -30.47
CA TYR A 405 -2.23 -20.73 -29.10
C TYR A 405 -1.07 -19.81 -28.70
N TYR A 406 -0.01 -19.75 -29.51
CA TYR A 406 1.22 -19.04 -29.15
C TYR A 406 0.98 -17.54 -29.01
N GLY A 407 0.45 -16.89 -30.06
CA GLY A 407 0.13 -15.47 -30.06
C GLY A 407 -0.91 -15.07 -29.01
N GLU A 408 -2.01 -15.82 -28.90
CA GLU A 408 -3.08 -15.48 -27.95
C GLU A 408 -2.69 -15.72 -26.48
N THR A 409 -1.74 -16.63 -26.20
CA THR A 409 -1.24 -16.87 -24.84
C THR A 409 -0.21 -15.82 -24.43
N ILE A 410 0.73 -15.46 -25.32
CA ILE A 410 1.66 -14.34 -25.09
C ILE A 410 0.87 -13.05 -24.87
N LYS A 411 -0.13 -12.78 -25.71
CA LYS A 411 -1.04 -11.64 -25.58
C LYS A 411 -1.72 -11.60 -24.22
N MET A 412 -2.17 -12.73 -23.68
CA MET A 412 -2.78 -12.80 -22.34
C MET A 412 -1.79 -12.40 -21.24
N LEU A 413 -0.55 -12.90 -21.29
CA LEU A 413 0.50 -12.55 -20.33
C LEU A 413 0.94 -11.08 -20.46
N VAL A 414 1.08 -10.58 -21.69
CA VAL A 414 1.34 -9.16 -21.97
C VAL A 414 0.21 -8.28 -21.45
N TYR A 415 -1.06 -8.68 -21.61
CA TYR A 415 -2.20 -7.95 -21.03
C TYR A 415 -2.08 -7.84 -19.51
N LEU A 416 -1.77 -8.93 -18.81
CA LEU A 416 -1.57 -8.93 -17.35
C LEU A 416 -0.46 -7.95 -16.96
N VAL A 417 0.68 -7.98 -17.65
CA VAL A 417 1.78 -7.04 -17.38
C VAL A 417 1.34 -5.61 -17.69
N MET A 418 0.84 -5.33 -18.89
CA MET A 418 0.51 -3.97 -19.32
C MET A 418 -0.67 -3.34 -18.57
N ALA A 419 -1.60 -4.14 -18.07
CA ALA A 419 -2.71 -3.67 -17.26
C ALA A 419 -2.30 -3.30 -15.82
N GLY A 420 -1.14 -3.79 -15.37
CA GLY A 420 -0.69 -3.69 -13.98
C GLY A 420 -1.26 -4.81 -13.12
N ASP A 421 -1.56 -5.96 -13.69
CA ASP A 421 -2.15 -7.10 -12.97
C ASP A 421 -1.16 -8.27 -12.77
N TYR A 422 0.11 -8.05 -13.11
CA TYR A 422 1.22 -8.96 -12.86
C TYR A 422 1.98 -8.56 -11.59
N TRP A 423 1.96 -9.41 -10.56
CA TRP A 423 2.65 -9.17 -9.29
C TRP A 423 3.84 -10.13 -9.10
N ASN A 424 4.91 -9.64 -8.47
CA ASN A 424 6.15 -10.40 -8.26
C ASN A 424 6.13 -11.18 -6.92
N PRO A 425 6.14 -12.53 -6.94
CA PRO A 425 6.12 -13.35 -5.72
C PRO A 425 7.46 -13.43 -4.97
N ALA A 426 8.56 -12.91 -5.54
CA ALA A 426 9.87 -12.76 -4.89
C ALA A 426 9.80 -11.86 -3.65
N SER A 427 8.83 -10.97 -3.63
CA SER A 427 8.51 -10.16 -2.47
C SER A 427 7.91 -11.09 -1.39
N GLY A 428 8.72 -11.45 -0.39
CA GLY A 428 8.31 -12.28 0.73
C GLY A 428 7.15 -11.65 1.50
N GLY A 429 5.91 -11.92 1.06
CA GLY A 429 4.69 -11.34 1.60
C GLY A 429 4.42 -9.91 1.12
N SER A 430 4.22 -9.71 -0.19
CA SER A 430 3.56 -8.50 -0.71
C SER A 430 2.43 -8.88 -1.68
N SER A 431 1.20 -8.89 -1.18
CA SER A 431 0.06 -8.41 -1.96
C SER A 431 0.26 -6.92 -2.16
N GLY A 432 0.71 -6.48 -3.35
CA GLY A 432 0.79 -5.04 -3.70
C GLY A 432 1.33 -4.14 -2.57
N GLY A 433 2.32 -4.63 -1.82
CA GLY A 433 2.82 -3.98 -0.63
C GLY A 433 3.83 -2.93 -1.03
N GLY A 434 3.44 -1.66 -1.06
CA GLY A 434 4.39 -0.56 -0.94
C GLY A 434 5.33 -0.87 0.22
N GLY A 435 6.65 -0.74 0.00
CA GLY A 435 7.71 -1.16 0.91
C GLY A 435 7.31 -1.01 2.38
N GLY A 436 6.85 -2.11 2.97
CA GLY A 436 6.37 -2.12 4.34
C GLY A 436 7.57 -2.00 5.25
N CYS A 437 7.63 -0.93 6.03
CA CYS A 437 8.66 -0.79 7.02
C CYS A 437 8.50 -1.87 8.11
N ALA A 438 9.24 -2.97 8.00
CA ALA A 438 9.36 -3.94 9.08
C ALA A 438 10.18 -3.31 10.21
N SER A 439 9.80 -3.58 11.46
CA SER A 439 10.65 -3.19 12.57
C SER A 439 11.97 -3.97 12.52
N ALA A 440 13.08 -3.27 12.36
CA ALA A 440 14.40 -3.86 12.23
C ALA A 440 15.45 -2.98 12.90
N GLN A 441 16.45 -3.60 13.54
CA GLN A 441 17.68 -2.93 13.93
C GLN A 441 18.59 -2.83 12.71
N LEU A 442 19.04 -1.63 12.37
CA LEU A 442 19.90 -1.40 11.21
C LEU A 442 21.40 -1.38 11.55
N LEU A 443 21.78 -1.09 12.80
CA LEU A 443 23.18 -1.15 13.22
C LEU A 443 23.58 -2.60 13.51
N GLY A 444 24.69 -3.04 12.93
CA GLY A 444 25.42 -4.22 13.41
C GLY A 444 26.31 -3.86 14.60
N ASP A 445 26.51 -4.83 15.49
CA ASP A 445 27.22 -4.67 16.77
C ASP A 445 26.78 -3.43 17.59
N PRO A 446 25.48 -3.32 17.93
CA PRO A 446 24.93 -2.14 18.60
C PRO A 446 25.58 -1.81 19.96
N GLY A 447 26.09 -2.81 20.69
CA GLY A 447 26.77 -2.66 21.98
C GLY A 447 28.30 -2.75 21.91
N PHE A 448 28.91 -2.70 20.73
CA PHE A 448 30.38 -2.74 20.56
C PHE A 448 31.07 -4.03 21.06
N GLU A 449 30.37 -5.16 21.11
CA GLU A 449 30.79 -6.40 21.76
C GLU A 449 31.61 -7.34 20.85
N ASN A 450 31.94 -6.96 19.61
CA ASN A 450 32.78 -7.77 18.72
C ASN A 450 34.28 -7.81 19.11
N GLY A 451 34.62 -7.20 20.24
CA GLY A 451 35.96 -7.22 20.81
C GLY A 451 36.97 -6.45 19.96
N THR A 452 38.18 -7.01 19.78
CA THR A 452 39.23 -6.34 18.99
C THR A 452 38.89 -6.21 17.50
N SER A 453 37.85 -6.88 17.02
CA SER A 453 37.35 -6.72 15.66
C SER A 453 36.23 -5.68 15.67
N THR A 454 36.55 -4.43 15.36
CA THR A 454 35.57 -3.34 15.49
C THR A 454 34.52 -3.32 14.38
N ALA A 455 34.63 -4.16 13.34
CA ALA A 455 33.64 -4.19 12.27
C ALA A 455 32.26 -4.66 12.81
N PRO A 456 31.15 -4.02 12.40
CA PRO A 456 31.02 -3.07 11.29
C PRO A 456 31.32 -1.59 11.62
N TRP A 457 31.73 -1.25 12.84
CA TRP A 457 32.14 0.10 13.21
C TRP A 457 33.54 0.46 12.70
N ALA A 458 33.65 1.63 12.09
CA ALA A 458 34.91 2.30 11.82
C ALA A 458 35.21 3.29 12.95
N GLN A 459 36.46 3.30 13.42
CA GLN A 459 36.92 4.23 14.46
C GLN A 459 38.17 4.98 14.05
N THR A 460 38.34 6.22 14.54
CA THR A 460 39.57 6.99 14.39
C THR A 460 39.87 7.79 15.66
N SER A 461 41.14 8.06 15.93
CA SER A 461 41.60 8.93 17.00
C SER A 461 42.80 9.75 16.53
N THR A 462 42.79 11.06 16.78
CA THR A 462 43.96 11.91 16.52
C THR A 462 45.10 11.68 17.51
N LEU A 463 44.81 11.10 18.68
CA LEU A 463 45.79 10.79 19.71
C LEU A 463 46.30 9.34 19.63
N GLY A 464 45.74 8.55 18.69
CA GLY A 464 46.12 7.16 18.45
C GLY A 464 45.52 6.16 19.44
N GLN A 465 44.47 6.57 20.16
CA GLN A 465 43.69 5.69 21.02
C GLN A 465 42.73 4.81 20.21
N SER A 466 42.16 3.81 20.88
CA SER A 466 41.09 2.97 20.35
C SER A 466 39.77 3.35 21.03
N PRO A 467 38.92 4.17 20.40
CA PRO A 467 37.63 4.55 20.98
C PRO A 467 36.77 3.36 21.41
N ILE A 468 36.70 2.29 20.62
CA ILE A 468 36.03 1.04 20.99
C ILE A 468 37.02 0.16 21.76
N ASN A 469 36.76 -0.03 23.06
CA ASN A 469 37.64 -0.75 23.98
C ASN A 469 36.86 -1.46 25.10
N ASN A 470 37.56 -2.11 26.02
CA ASN A 470 36.98 -2.79 27.18
C ASN A 470 37.59 -2.35 28.51
N ASP A 471 38.16 -1.14 28.56
CA ASP A 471 38.75 -0.53 29.75
C ASP A 471 37.67 0.03 30.69
N THR A 472 36.70 -0.83 31.01
CA THR A 472 35.46 -0.54 31.76
C THR A 472 35.66 -0.31 33.27
N ALA A 473 36.91 -0.22 33.75
CA ALA A 473 37.21 -0.08 35.18
C ALA A 473 37.03 1.37 35.69
N ASP A 474 37.38 2.33 34.85
CA ASP A 474 37.28 3.77 35.15
C ASP A 474 35.94 4.32 34.65
N GLU A 475 35.51 3.90 33.45
CA GLU A 475 34.19 4.18 32.89
C GLU A 475 33.51 2.85 32.53
N PRO A 476 32.65 2.29 33.40
CA PRO A 476 32.01 1.01 33.12
C PRO A 476 31.12 1.06 31.88
N ALA A 477 31.08 -0.02 31.08
CA ALA A 477 30.08 -0.18 30.03
C ALA A 477 28.66 -0.22 30.65
N HIS A 478 27.67 0.27 29.93
CA HIS A 478 26.28 0.24 30.35
C HIS A 478 25.75 -1.19 30.37
N SER A 479 26.06 -1.97 29.33
CA SER A 479 25.84 -3.41 29.26
C SER A 479 27.08 -4.13 28.72
N GLY A 480 27.11 -5.46 28.80
CA GLY A 480 28.23 -6.23 28.24
C GLY A 480 29.60 -5.95 28.90
N SER A 481 30.64 -5.79 28.09
CA SER A 481 32.03 -5.61 28.52
C SER A 481 32.85 -4.66 27.64
N TRP A 482 32.28 -4.13 26.56
CA TRP A 482 32.90 -3.18 25.66
C TRP A 482 32.02 -1.93 25.51
N ASP A 483 32.62 -0.80 25.22
CA ASP A 483 31.94 0.46 24.95
C ASP A 483 32.70 1.26 23.89
N ALA A 484 32.11 2.38 23.46
CA ALA A 484 32.81 3.40 22.70
C ALA A 484 33.11 4.60 23.61
N TRP A 485 34.33 4.66 24.13
CA TRP A 485 34.85 5.77 24.92
C TRP A 485 35.65 6.73 24.05
N LEU A 486 35.07 7.91 23.82
CA LEU A 486 35.71 8.99 23.07
C LEU A 486 36.29 10.02 24.06
N ASN A 487 37.51 10.47 23.80
CA ASN A 487 38.24 11.48 24.57
C ASN A 487 38.53 11.06 26.04
N GLY A 488 38.71 12.01 26.96
CA GLY A 488 39.13 11.77 28.34
C GLY A 488 40.65 11.79 28.57
N ASP A 489 41.44 12.16 27.57
CA ASP A 489 42.92 12.08 27.60
C ASP A 489 43.60 13.32 28.21
N GLY A 490 42.84 14.39 28.44
CA GLY A 490 43.33 15.66 29.01
C GLY A 490 44.26 16.42 28.05
N LYS A 491 44.09 16.17 26.74
CA LYS A 491 44.81 16.82 25.65
C LYS A 491 43.85 17.07 24.49
N PRO A 492 44.04 18.16 23.72
CA PRO A 492 43.22 18.41 22.54
C PRO A 492 43.30 17.24 21.55
N GLY A 493 42.14 16.72 21.17
CA GLY A 493 42.03 15.54 20.33
C GLY A 493 40.61 15.31 19.83
N THR A 494 40.49 14.62 18.70
CA THR A 494 39.21 14.23 18.10
C THR A 494 39.19 12.72 17.93
N ASP A 495 38.11 12.12 18.42
CA ASP A 495 37.82 10.70 18.25
C ASP A 495 36.50 10.55 17.50
N THR A 496 36.40 9.50 16.68
CA THR A 496 35.18 9.20 15.93
C THR A 496 34.86 7.72 15.95
N VAL A 497 33.57 7.38 16.04
CA VAL A 497 33.05 6.05 15.70
C VAL A 497 31.90 6.21 14.71
N SER A 498 31.86 5.37 13.67
CA SER A 498 30.86 5.49 12.59
C SER A 498 30.49 4.18 11.93
N GLN A 499 29.26 4.07 11.44
CA GLN A 499 28.73 2.92 10.69
C GLN A 499 27.77 3.40 9.60
N SER A 500 27.81 2.78 8.42
CA SER A 500 26.90 3.06 7.30
C SER A 500 25.72 2.10 7.30
N VAL A 501 24.52 2.64 7.06
CA VAL A 501 23.26 1.92 7.10
C VAL A 501 22.30 2.46 6.04
N SER A 502 21.45 1.59 5.50
CA SER A 502 20.36 2.00 4.62
C SER A 502 19.07 2.06 5.42
N ILE A 503 18.50 3.26 5.56
CA ILE A 503 17.19 3.42 6.16
C ILE A 503 16.17 3.15 5.04
N PRO A 504 15.34 2.10 5.14
CA PRO A 504 14.36 1.81 4.09
C PRO A 504 13.40 2.98 3.89
N ALA A 505 12.94 3.18 2.66
CA ALA A 505 11.93 4.18 2.35
C ALA A 505 10.62 3.85 3.07
N GLY A 506 9.84 4.86 3.45
CA GLY A 506 8.55 4.66 4.14
C GLY A 506 8.65 4.19 5.59
N CYS A 507 9.85 4.17 6.18
CA CYS A 507 10.06 3.84 7.59
C CYS A 507 9.98 5.04 8.54
N THR A 508 9.47 4.81 9.76
CA THR A 508 9.97 5.61 10.89
C THR A 508 11.30 5.03 11.32
N ALA A 509 12.26 5.90 11.57
CA ALA A 509 13.60 5.53 12.00
C ALA A 509 13.92 6.26 13.31
N GLY A 510 14.09 5.51 14.38
CA GLY A 510 14.51 6.01 15.68
C GLY A 510 15.98 5.65 15.94
N LEU A 511 16.80 6.65 16.20
CA LEU A 511 18.16 6.48 16.72
C LEU A 511 18.12 6.55 18.24
N SER A 512 18.67 5.57 18.94
CA SER A 512 18.93 5.64 20.37
C SER A 512 20.34 5.19 20.73
N TYR A 513 20.82 5.64 21.87
CA TYR A 513 22.13 5.30 22.44
C TYR A 513 22.15 5.69 23.91
N TRP A 514 22.94 4.99 24.71
CA TRP A 514 23.24 5.39 26.08
C TRP A 514 24.51 6.23 26.09
N LEU A 515 24.46 7.38 26.76
CA LEU A 515 25.60 8.29 26.90
C LEU A 515 25.90 8.53 28.38
N HIS A 516 27.15 8.35 28.77
CA HIS A 516 27.71 8.86 30.01
C HIS A 516 28.74 9.96 29.68
N VAL A 517 28.57 11.12 30.31
CA VAL A 517 29.53 12.23 30.23
C VAL A 517 30.14 12.41 31.62
N ASP A 518 31.44 12.18 31.74
CA ASP A 518 32.22 12.56 32.92
C ASP A 518 33.20 13.67 32.56
N THR A 519 33.45 14.57 33.51
CA THR A 519 34.39 15.66 33.28
C THR A 519 35.06 16.16 34.55
N THR A 520 36.35 16.46 34.43
CA THR A 520 37.10 17.19 35.44
C THR A 520 37.05 18.71 35.24
N GLU A 521 36.42 19.17 34.14
CA GLU A 521 36.21 20.59 33.86
C GLU A 521 35.31 21.24 34.91
N ASN A 522 35.79 22.33 35.51
CA ASN A 522 35.09 23.05 36.57
C ASN A 522 34.57 24.39 36.06
N THR A 523 33.60 24.33 35.15
CA THR A 523 32.94 25.49 34.55
C THR A 523 31.43 25.28 34.50
N GLY A 524 30.66 26.37 34.57
CA GLY A 524 29.20 26.34 34.46
C GLY A 524 28.66 26.89 33.13
N THR A 525 29.53 27.41 32.27
CA THR A 525 29.12 28.09 31.02
C THR A 525 30.01 27.81 29.82
N ALA A 526 31.27 27.44 30.02
CA ALA A 526 32.17 27.14 28.91
C ALA A 526 31.98 25.69 28.45
N LYS A 527 31.93 25.50 27.12
CA LYS A 527 31.79 24.20 26.45
C LYS A 527 33.02 23.87 25.59
N PRO A 528 34.24 23.78 26.18
CA PRO A 528 35.45 23.51 25.41
C PRO A 528 35.40 22.15 24.71
N ASP A 529 34.74 21.17 25.30
CA ASP A 529 34.68 19.82 24.78
C ASP A 529 33.27 19.49 24.33
N ALA A 530 33.14 18.76 23.23
CA ALA A 530 31.85 18.46 22.64
C ALA A 530 31.79 17.08 22.01
N LEU A 531 30.62 16.45 22.10
CA LEU A 531 30.23 15.28 21.31
C LEU A 531 29.18 15.71 20.30
N ASN A 532 29.40 15.43 19.02
CA ASN A 532 28.40 15.62 17.97
C ASN A 532 27.94 14.27 17.43
N VAL A 533 26.62 14.10 17.33
CA VAL A 533 25.97 12.95 16.70
C VAL A 533 25.47 13.38 15.33
N GLN A 534 25.97 12.76 14.28
CA GLN A 534 25.81 13.25 12.90
C GLN A 534 25.34 12.15 11.96
N LEU A 535 24.56 12.55 10.95
CA LEU A 535 24.29 11.75 9.77
C LEU A 535 25.02 12.35 8.58
N LEU A 536 25.69 11.51 7.81
CA LEU A 536 26.45 11.89 6.62
C LEU A 536 25.88 11.25 5.36
N ASP A 537 26.06 11.91 4.22
CA ASP A 537 25.75 11.36 2.90
C ASP A 537 26.80 10.33 2.45
N GLY A 538 26.53 9.63 1.34
CA GLY A 538 27.45 8.66 0.75
C GLY A 538 28.79 9.24 0.27
N SER A 539 28.94 10.58 0.24
CA SER A 539 30.19 11.28 -0.09
C SER A 539 30.97 11.73 1.16
N GLY A 540 30.43 11.49 2.36
CA GLY A 540 31.05 11.87 3.63
C GLY A 540 30.77 13.32 4.08
N ASN A 541 29.82 14.02 3.45
CA ASN A 541 29.39 15.35 3.91
C ASN A 541 28.36 15.20 5.02
N VAL A 542 28.38 16.11 6.00
CA VAL A 542 27.37 16.14 7.06
C VAL A 542 26.03 16.58 6.48
N LEU A 543 25.04 15.69 6.51
CA LEU A 543 23.64 16.01 6.21
C LEU A 543 23.03 16.80 7.36
N THR A 544 23.25 16.33 8.60
CA THR A 544 22.76 16.99 9.81
C THR A 544 23.58 16.61 11.04
N THR A 545 23.52 17.45 12.07
CA THR A 545 23.92 17.11 13.43
C THR A 545 22.64 16.95 14.26
N VAL A 546 22.29 15.70 14.59
CA VAL A 546 21.02 15.36 15.25
C VAL A 546 21.05 15.58 16.77
N ALA A 547 22.24 15.64 17.36
CA ALA A 547 22.44 16.04 18.76
C ALA A 547 23.86 16.54 19.02
N SER A 548 24.02 17.40 20.02
CA SER A 548 25.31 17.88 20.51
C SER A 548 25.33 17.92 22.05
N TYR A 549 26.39 17.38 22.64
CA TYR A 549 26.65 17.39 24.08
C TYR A 549 28.02 18.02 24.36
N SER A 550 28.27 18.33 25.62
CA SER A 550 29.49 18.98 26.10
C SER A 550 29.82 18.55 27.52
N ASN A 551 30.98 18.99 28.02
CA ASN A 551 31.35 18.86 29.43
C ASN A 551 30.29 19.42 30.42
N LEU A 552 29.41 20.34 30.00
CA LEU A 552 28.33 20.83 30.85
C LEU A 552 27.17 19.83 31.03
N ASP A 553 27.12 18.78 30.21
CA ASP A 553 26.07 17.77 30.22
C ASP A 553 26.42 16.57 31.12
N LYS A 554 27.42 16.73 32.01
CA LYS A 554 27.86 15.69 32.94
C LYS A 554 26.72 15.18 33.82
N ASN A 555 26.65 13.87 34.01
CA ASN A 555 25.65 13.22 34.85
C ASN A 555 26.25 12.02 35.60
N SER A 556 25.62 11.57 36.68
CA SER A 556 26.01 10.32 37.33
C SER A 556 25.50 9.12 36.51
N GLY A 557 26.39 8.46 35.77
CA GLY A 557 26.10 7.29 34.95
C GLY A 557 25.46 7.60 33.60
N TYR A 558 25.01 6.54 32.92
CA TYR A 558 24.43 6.63 31.58
C TYR A 558 23.01 7.17 31.58
N THR A 559 22.68 7.89 30.51
CA THR A 559 21.32 8.32 30.15
C THR A 559 21.01 7.85 28.72
N GLN A 560 19.83 7.27 28.50
CA GLN A 560 19.38 6.92 27.16
C GLN A 560 18.90 8.16 26.42
N HIS A 561 19.38 8.33 25.19
CA HIS A 561 18.90 9.35 24.26
C HIS A 561 18.15 8.68 23.13
N THR A 562 17.09 9.32 22.64
CA THR A 562 16.30 8.85 21.49
C THR A 562 15.98 10.02 20.59
N LEU A 563 16.23 9.85 19.30
CA LEU A 563 16.15 10.88 18.26
C LEU A 563 15.39 10.32 17.07
N ASP A 564 14.47 11.11 16.52
CA ASP A 564 13.80 10.78 15.27
C ASP A 564 14.69 11.16 14.08
N VAL A 565 14.96 10.19 13.21
CA VAL A 565 15.73 10.35 11.97
C VAL A 565 14.95 9.86 10.75
N SER A 566 13.62 9.78 10.87
CA SER A 566 12.71 9.34 9.81
C SER A 566 12.78 10.21 8.54
N ALA A 567 13.21 11.47 8.65
CA ALA A 567 13.47 12.35 7.50
C ALA A 567 14.53 11.81 6.52
N TYR A 568 15.31 10.82 6.96
CA TYR A 568 16.35 10.16 6.16
C TYR A 568 15.92 8.77 5.67
N ALA A 569 14.64 8.38 5.87
CA ALA A 569 14.07 7.18 5.28
C ALA A 569 14.20 7.21 3.76
N GLY A 570 14.59 6.07 3.18
CA GLY A 570 14.89 5.93 1.75
C GLY A 570 16.30 6.34 1.36
N GLN A 571 17.16 6.70 2.32
CA GLN A 571 18.55 7.08 2.08
C GLN A 571 19.52 6.11 2.76
N SER A 572 20.66 5.89 2.11
CA SER A 572 21.84 5.34 2.77
C SER A 572 22.60 6.46 3.46
N VAL A 573 22.75 6.36 4.78
CA VAL A 573 23.41 7.36 5.62
C VAL A 573 24.55 6.72 6.41
N THR A 574 25.55 7.51 6.78
CA THR A 574 26.55 7.12 7.78
C THR A 574 26.24 7.81 9.11
N LEU A 575 25.93 7.02 10.14
CA LEU A 575 25.87 7.50 11.51
C LEU A 575 27.29 7.70 12.03
N ARG A 576 27.59 8.89 12.55
CA ARG A 576 28.91 9.22 13.12
C ARG A 576 28.76 9.93 14.46
N PHE A 577 29.46 9.41 15.47
CA PHE A 577 29.72 10.11 16.72
C PHE A 577 31.12 10.73 16.64
N THR A 578 31.26 11.98 17.05
CA THR A 578 32.53 12.71 17.02
C THR A 578 32.73 13.45 18.33
N GLY A 579 33.63 12.95 19.16
CA GLY A 579 34.10 13.60 20.37
C GLY A 579 35.25 14.54 20.04
N THR A 580 35.30 15.70 20.68
CA THR A 580 36.41 16.65 20.56
C THR A 580 36.70 17.26 21.91
N GLU A 581 37.92 17.05 22.39
CA GLU A 581 38.52 17.83 23.49
C GLU A 581 39.30 18.99 22.89
N THR A 582 39.10 20.20 23.42
CA THR A 582 39.88 21.38 23.00
C THR A 582 40.60 22.07 24.13
N ASP A 583 40.30 21.76 25.39
CA ASP A 583 41.05 22.33 26.50
C ASP A 583 42.51 21.84 26.50
N ALA A 584 43.43 22.81 26.60
CA ALA A 584 44.86 22.57 26.67
C ALA A 584 45.39 22.71 28.10
N ASN A 585 44.53 23.00 29.08
CA ASN A 585 44.91 23.26 30.47
C ASN A 585 44.72 22.04 31.40
N GLY A 586 44.29 20.91 30.84
CA GLY A 586 44.32 19.60 31.48
C GLY A 586 43.01 19.17 32.14
N GLY A 587 41.89 19.86 31.87
CA GLY A 587 40.58 19.27 32.09
C GLY A 587 40.33 18.13 31.08
N THR A 588 39.51 17.17 31.49
CA THR A 588 39.15 15.99 30.71
C THR A 588 37.64 15.94 30.58
N THR A 589 37.15 15.47 29.44
CA THR A 589 35.74 15.13 29.25
C THR A 589 35.65 13.80 28.51
N SER A 590 35.17 12.78 29.21
CA SER A 590 34.88 11.47 28.64
C SER A 590 33.48 11.46 28.06
N PHE A 591 33.35 11.02 26.81
CA PHE A 591 32.05 10.74 26.18
C PHE A 591 31.95 9.24 25.92
N VAL A 592 31.22 8.54 26.78
CA VAL A 592 31.15 7.08 26.76
C VAL A 592 29.78 6.66 26.23
N LEU A 593 29.79 5.94 25.10
CA LEU A 593 28.63 5.50 24.36
C LEU A 593 28.48 3.99 24.44
N ASP A 594 27.26 3.53 24.64
CA ASP A 594 26.96 2.10 24.67
C ASP A 594 25.50 1.83 24.22
N ASP A 595 25.18 0.58 23.92
CA ASP A 595 23.84 0.08 23.56
C ASP A 595 23.14 0.97 22.52
N THR A 596 23.82 1.22 21.39
CA THR A 596 23.30 2.00 20.27
C THR A 596 22.20 1.25 19.52
N ALA A 597 21.28 1.97 18.90
CA ALA A 597 20.26 1.37 18.07
C ALA A 597 19.78 2.35 17.02
N LEU A 598 19.77 1.95 15.76
CA LEU A 598 19.00 2.62 14.72
C LEU A 598 17.89 1.66 14.30
N THR A 599 16.76 1.78 14.97
CA THR A 599 15.61 0.92 14.69
C THR A 599 14.73 1.57 13.67
N THR A 600 14.44 0.85 12.60
CA THR A 600 13.22 1.10 11.86
C THR A 600 12.09 0.48 12.65
N SER A 601 10.99 1.18 12.71
CA SER A 601 9.71 0.61 13.08
C SER A 601 8.80 0.84 11.90
N GLY A 602 7.89 -0.12 11.70
CA GLY A 602 6.63 0.20 11.03
C GLY A 602 6.05 1.36 11.78
N GLY A 603 6.34 2.56 11.30
CA GLY A 603 5.79 3.75 11.87
C GLY A 603 4.32 3.59 11.62
N SER A 604 3.55 3.56 12.68
CA SER A 604 2.23 4.14 12.64
C SER A 604 2.37 5.65 12.39
N THR A 605 2.95 6.02 11.25
CA THR A 605 2.27 6.93 10.34
C THR A 605 1.27 6.03 9.59
N PRO A 606 0.01 6.48 9.38
CA PRO A 606 -1.00 5.67 8.69
C PRO A 606 -0.44 5.03 7.41
N PRO A 607 -0.82 3.79 7.10
CA PRO A 607 -0.23 3.07 5.98
C PRO A 607 -0.47 3.84 4.68
N SER A 608 0.55 3.98 3.84
CA SER A 608 0.36 4.39 2.44
C SER A 608 -0.19 3.25 1.55
N GLY A 609 -0.86 2.28 2.18
CA GLY A 609 -1.84 1.39 1.55
C GLY A 609 -3.27 1.84 1.80
N GLY A 610 -3.45 3.12 2.12
CA GLY A 610 -4.72 3.82 2.01
C GLY A 610 -4.96 4.38 0.63
N ALA A 611 -6.19 4.76 0.33
CA ALA A 611 -6.40 5.74 -0.72
C ALA A 611 -5.46 6.92 -0.44
N SER A 612 -4.63 7.32 -1.40
CA SER A 612 -4.06 8.66 -1.31
C SER A 612 -5.20 9.63 -1.51
N PHE A 613 -5.16 10.79 -0.84
CA PHE A 613 -6.09 11.88 -1.11
C PHE A 613 -6.23 12.05 -2.62
N THR A 614 -7.45 11.94 -3.15
CA THR A 614 -7.59 11.90 -4.60
C THR A 614 -7.16 13.23 -5.20
N GLN A 615 -6.45 13.19 -6.33
CA GLN A 615 -6.06 14.42 -7.03
C GLN A 615 -7.29 15.28 -7.41
N ALA A 616 -8.43 14.64 -7.66
CA ALA A 616 -9.69 15.34 -7.97
C ALA A 616 -10.21 16.14 -6.77
N ASP A 617 -10.17 15.58 -5.57
CA ASP A 617 -10.60 16.26 -4.35
C ASP A 617 -9.59 17.33 -3.90
N ILE A 618 -8.27 17.10 -4.10
CA ILE A 618 -7.24 18.14 -3.95
C ILE A 618 -7.50 19.31 -4.90
N ASP A 619 -7.76 19.04 -6.19
CA ASP A 619 -8.06 20.08 -7.18
C ASP A 619 -9.31 20.87 -6.80
N SER A 620 -10.35 20.17 -6.35
CA SER A 620 -11.61 20.73 -5.89
C SER A 620 -11.43 21.61 -4.65
N ALA A 621 -10.70 21.14 -3.64
CA ALA A 621 -10.45 21.86 -2.39
C ALA A 621 -9.56 23.11 -2.62
N VAL A 622 -8.51 22.99 -3.43
CA VAL A 622 -7.65 24.13 -3.81
C VAL A 622 -8.42 25.17 -4.63
N ALA A 623 -9.41 24.75 -5.42
CA ALA A 623 -10.27 25.66 -6.17
C ALA A 623 -11.48 26.20 -5.37
N ALA A 624 -11.68 25.76 -4.13
CA ALA A 624 -12.83 26.13 -3.32
C ALA A 624 -12.89 27.64 -3.07
N PRO A 625 -14.08 28.27 -3.09
CA PRO A 625 -14.24 29.66 -2.68
C PRO A 625 -13.70 29.90 -1.27
N LEU A 626 -13.21 31.12 -1.01
CA LEU A 626 -12.75 31.48 0.32
C LEU A 626 -13.90 31.42 1.33
N ILE A 627 -13.65 30.78 2.47
CA ILE A 627 -14.60 30.54 3.54
C ILE A 627 -15.10 31.85 4.16
N ALA A 628 -16.42 31.99 4.27
CA ALA A 628 -17.02 33.15 4.93
C ALA A 628 -18.33 32.77 5.61
N PHE A 629 -18.40 33.09 6.89
CA PHE A 629 -19.62 33.01 7.69
C PHE A 629 -20.36 34.35 7.63
N ALA A 630 -21.66 34.30 7.37
CA ALA A 630 -22.51 35.48 7.49
C ALA A 630 -22.60 35.90 8.96
N ALA A 631 -22.64 37.21 9.23
CA ALA A 631 -22.92 37.69 10.57
C ALA A 631 -24.30 37.21 11.05
N PRO A 632 -24.45 36.75 12.30
CA PRO A 632 -25.74 36.30 12.80
C PRO A 632 -26.72 37.47 12.85
N THR A 633 -27.94 37.22 12.38
CA THR A 633 -29.04 38.21 12.39
C THR A 633 -30.31 37.53 12.89
N SER A 634 -31.35 38.31 13.20
CA SER A 634 -32.67 37.73 13.52
C SER A 634 -33.22 36.84 12.39
N ASP A 635 -32.85 37.12 11.14
CA ASP A 635 -33.34 36.43 9.95
C ASP A 635 -32.46 35.24 9.56
N SER A 636 -31.20 35.23 10.00
CA SER A 636 -30.25 34.12 9.87
C SER A 636 -29.49 33.95 11.19
N PRO A 637 -30.14 33.38 12.21
CA PRO A 637 -29.58 33.34 13.57
C PRO A 637 -28.50 32.27 13.74
N ARG A 638 -28.28 31.41 12.73
CA ARG A 638 -27.36 30.27 12.79
C ARG A 638 -26.61 30.05 11.49
N PRO A 639 -25.72 30.98 11.10
CA PRO A 639 -25.01 30.93 9.82
C PRO A 639 -24.23 29.62 9.59
N GLY A 640 -23.72 28.99 10.66
CA GLY A 640 -22.98 27.73 10.61
C GLY A 640 -23.79 26.49 10.25
N THR A 641 -25.12 26.59 10.16
CA THR A 641 -25.99 25.48 9.74
C THR A 641 -26.27 25.43 8.24
N SER A 642 -25.81 26.43 7.49
CA SER A 642 -26.06 26.48 6.05
C SER A 642 -25.15 25.48 5.28
N PRO A 643 -25.66 24.81 4.22
CA PRO A 643 -24.86 23.88 3.41
C PRO A 643 -23.57 24.51 2.87
N ALA A 644 -23.66 25.76 2.43
CA ALA A 644 -22.51 26.49 1.92
C ALA A 644 -21.42 26.71 2.99
N ALA A 645 -21.80 27.09 4.21
CA ALA A 645 -20.86 27.24 5.32
C ALA A 645 -20.19 25.89 5.64
N ILE A 646 -20.99 24.82 5.75
CA ILE A 646 -20.50 23.47 6.05
C ILE A 646 -19.53 22.99 4.96
N GLY A 647 -19.91 23.06 3.68
CA GLY A 647 -19.05 22.64 2.58
C GLY A 647 -17.74 23.42 2.51
N SER A 648 -17.77 24.74 2.76
CA SER A 648 -16.53 25.55 2.81
C SER A 648 -15.65 25.23 4.02
N ALA A 649 -16.25 24.93 5.17
CA ALA A 649 -15.53 24.49 6.36
C ALA A 649 -14.88 23.11 6.16
N LYS A 650 -15.57 22.19 5.47
CA LYS A 650 -15.01 20.89 5.08
C LYS A 650 -13.85 20.99 4.10
N ALA A 651 -13.93 21.89 3.12
CA ALA A 651 -12.79 22.19 2.25
C ALA A 651 -11.58 22.73 3.04
N LEU A 652 -11.82 23.63 4.01
CA LEU A 652 -10.76 24.14 4.89
C LEU A 652 -10.13 23.03 5.75
N GLN A 653 -10.95 22.17 6.39
CA GLN A 653 -10.48 21.03 7.17
C GLN A 653 -9.66 20.06 6.31
N TYR A 654 -10.14 19.76 5.11
CA TYR A 654 -9.47 18.88 4.16
C TYR A 654 -8.10 19.45 3.74
N LEU A 655 -8.02 20.74 3.38
CA LEU A 655 -6.74 21.38 3.06
C LEU A 655 -5.77 21.33 4.25
N ALA A 656 -6.24 21.57 5.47
CA ALA A 656 -5.41 21.49 6.67
C ALA A 656 -4.92 20.06 6.96
N LEU A 657 -5.78 19.07 6.72
CA LEU A 657 -5.44 17.66 6.86
C LEU A 657 -4.38 17.25 5.83
N VAL A 658 -4.58 17.57 4.54
CA VAL A 658 -3.62 17.29 3.47
C VAL A 658 -2.29 18.00 3.70
N ASP A 659 -2.29 19.26 4.13
CA ASP A 659 -1.07 19.99 4.51
C ASP A 659 -0.31 19.27 5.64
N LYS A 660 -1.05 18.77 6.65
CA LYS A 660 -0.49 18.05 7.80
C LYS A 660 0.07 16.68 7.43
N THR A 661 -0.65 15.89 6.64
CA THR A 661 -0.33 14.48 6.38
C THR A 661 0.43 14.25 5.08
N SER A 662 0.37 15.20 4.15
CA SER A 662 0.98 15.11 2.80
C SER A 662 1.55 16.49 2.39
N PRO A 663 2.54 17.01 3.14
CA PRO A 663 3.08 18.34 2.91
C PRO A 663 3.69 18.48 1.51
N GLY A 664 3.45 19.63 0.87
CA GLY A 664 3.91 19.89 -0.51
C GLY A 664 2.97 19.39 -1.61
N SER A 665 1.82 18.81 -1.25
CA SER A 665 0.76 18.46 -2.21
C SER A 665 0.30 19.67 -3.02
N ALA A 666 -0.04 19.44 -4.29
CA ALA A 666 -0.47 20.49 -5.20
C ALA A 666 -1.64 20.03 -6.05
N ALA A 667 -2.49 20.98 -6.42
CA ALA A 667 -3.49 20.78 -7.45
C ALA A 667 -2.82 20.64 -8.83
N SER A 668 -3.53 20.04 -9.78
CA SER A 668 -3.10 19.84 -11.17
C SER A 668 -2.72 21.14 -11.90
N ASN A 669 -3.20 22.28 -11.41
CA ASN A 669 -2.85 23.62 -11.94
C ASN A 669 -1.54 24.19 -11.35
N GLY A 670 -0.89 23.48 -10.43
CA GLY A 670 0.36 23.86 -9.78
C GLY A 670 0.19 24.71 -8.52
N ASN A 671 -1.04 25.09 -8.12
CA ASN A 671 -1.27 25.74 -6.83
C ASN A 671 -1.11 24.71 -5.71
N THR A 672 -0.30 25.04 -4.72
CA THR A 672 0.01 24.16 -3.60
C THR A 672 -1.08 24.22 -2.53
N VAL A 673 -1.31 23.10 -1.85
CA VAL A 673 -2.31 22.97 -0.77
C VAL A 673 -2.02 23.94 0.37
N ASP A 674 -0.74 24.10 0.75
CA ASP A 674 -0.29 25.05 1.77
C ASP A 674 -0.74 26.49 1.45
N SER A 675 -0.62 26.92 0.20
CA SER A 675 -0.97 28.27 -0.27
C SER A 675 -2.48 28.49 -0.28
N ALA A 676 -3.25 27.46 -0.65
CA ALA A 676 -4.70 27.48 -0.61
C ALA A 676 -5.19 27.52 0.85
N LEU A 677 -4.61 26.70 1.73
CA LEU A 677 -4.90 26.70 3.17
C LEU A 677 -4.64 28.06 3.80
N LEU A 678 -3.46 28.66 3.54
CA LEU A 678 -3.11 29.99 4.04
C LEU A 678 -4.06 31.07 3.51
N ALA A 679 -4.53 30.97 2.26
CA ALA A 679 -5.51 31.89 1.72
C ALA A 679 -6.86 31.78 2.45
N GLN A 680 -7.34 30.55 2.70
CA GLN A 680 -8.56 30.29 3.46
C GLN A 680 -8.46 30.84 4.88
N VAL A 681 -7.39 30.51 5.61
CA VAL A 681 -7.18 30.92 7.00
C VAL A 681 -7.06 32.45 7.12
N ARG A 682 -6.28 33.09 6.24
CA ARG A 682 -6.14 34.56 6.25
C ARG A 682 -7.46 35.25 5.95
N HIS A 683 -8.30 34.67 5.10
CA HIS A 683 -9.63 35.22 4.84
C HIS A 683 -10.57 35.03 6.04
N LEU A 684 -10.56 33.85 6.66
CA LEU A 684 -11.32 33.53 7.86
C LEU A 684 -11.03 34.53 9.00
N ILE A 685 -9.74 34.78 9.30
CA ILE A 685 -9.32 35.68 10.41
C ILE A 685 -9.23 37.16 10.01
N ALA A 686 -9.70 37.53 8.81
CA ALA A 686 -9.71 38.93 8.35
C ALA A 686 -10.75 39.78 9.09
N GLY A 687 -11.74 39.15 9.72
CA GLY A 687 -12.84 39.79 10.42
C GLY A 687 -14.14 39.82 9.60
N GLY A 688 -15.23 39.39 10.22
CA GLY A 688 -16.56 39.30 9.60
C GLY A 688 -16.75 38.09 8.70
N ASN A 689 -15.76 37.19 8.65
CA ASN A 689 -15.81 35.93 7.90
C ASN A 689 -15.70 34.70 8.80
N GLU A 690 -15.29 34.86 10.06
CA GLU A 690 -15.14 33.81 11.06
C GLU A 690 -16.47 33.34 11.66
N PRO A 691 -16.53 32.11 12.20
CA PRO A 691 -17.59 31.65 13.09
C PRO A 691 -17.93 32.67 14.18
N ASP A 692 -19.20 32.75 14.56
CA ASP A 692 -19.64 33.56 15.70
C ASP A 692 -19.37 32.88 17.06
N ALA A 693 -19.05 31.59 17.05
CA ALA A 693 -18.79 30.79 18.24
C ALA A 693 -19.98 30.67 19.22
N ASP A 694 -21.24 30.75 18.75
CA ASP A 694 -22.42 30.69 19.63
C ASP A 694 -22.53 29.37 20.41
N GLY A 695 -22.32 28.22 19.78
CA GLY A 695 -22.57 26.90 20.37
C GLY A 695 -23.65 26.10 19.66
N GLY A 696 -23.92 24.90 20.15
CA GLY A 696 -25.10 24.13 19.74
C GLY A 696 -25.04 23.54 18.33
N LEU A 697 -26.05 23.82 17.50
CA LEU A 697 -26.21 23.20 16.17
C LEU A 697 -25.21 23.72 15.13
N GLU A 698 -24.61 24.88 15.37
CA GLU A 698 -23.62 25.46 14.45
C GLU A 698 -22.31 24.68 14.40
N GLY A 699 -22.17 23.68 15.27
CA GLY A 699 -21.09 22.70 15.25
C GLY A 699 -20.92 22.03 13.88
N TRP A 700 -21.97 21.97 13.05
CA TRP A 700 -21.87 21.45 11.69
C TRP A 700 -20.79 22.12 10.83
N ALA A 701 -20.58 23.42 10.98
CA ALA A 701 -19.50 24.14 10.31
C ALA A 701 -18.39 24.58 11.27
N HIS A 702 -18.69 24.77 12.56
CA HIS A 702 -17.68 25.22 13.52
C HIS A 702 -16.69 24.10 13.89
N ALA A 703 -17.14 22.85 13.97
CA ALA A 703 -16.28 21.71 14.25
C ALA A 703 -15.21 21.49 13.17
N PRO A 704 -15.55 21.43 11.87
CA PRO A 704 -14.53 21.33 10.82
C PRO A 704 -13.57 22.54 10.81
N VAL A 705 -14.03 23.75 11.15
CA VAL A 705 -13.13 24.90 11.32
C VAL A 705 -12.16 24.69 12.49
N ALA A 706 -12.65 24.31 13.67
CA ALA A 706 -11.81 24.07 14.85
C ALA A 706 -10.76 22.99 14.59
N GLN A 707 -11.18 21.87 13.99
CA GLN A 707 -10.27 20.79 13.58
C GLN A 707 -9.25 21.29 12.54
N ALA A 708 -9.63 22.15 11.61
CA ALA A 708 -8.70 22.74 10.65
C ALA A 708 -7.66 23.65 11.32
N LEU A 709 -8.04 24.45 12.32
CA LEU A 709 -7.13 25.32 13.06
C LEU A 709 -6.16 24.51 13.93
N LEU A 710 -6.62 23.42 14.54
CA LEU A 710 -5.78 22.43 15.21
C LEU A 710 -4.75 21.80 14.28
N LEU A 711 -5.20 21.32 13.12
CA LEU A 711 -4.34 20.70 12.10
C LEU A 711 -3.33 21.71 11.56
N LEU A 712 -3.77 22.93 11.24
CA LEU A 712 -2.93 24.03 10.82
C LEU A 712 -1.81 24.29 11.82
N LYS A 713 -2.13 24.45 13.12
CA LYS A 713 -1.13 24.69 14.17
C LYS A 713 -0.06 23.61 14.25
N ASN A 714 -0.43 22.37 13.95
CA ASN A 714 0.46 21.21 13.97
C ASN A 714 1.05 20.87 12.59
N GLY A 715 0.73 21.66 11.55
CA GLY A 715 1.16 21.50 10.17
C GLY A 715 2.23 22.51 9.76
N PRO A 716 2.87 22.30 8.59
CA PRO A 716 3.94 23.17 8.09
C PRO A 716 3.47 24.60 7.83
N ALA A 717 2.23 24.81 7.38
CA ALA A 717 1.70 26.14 7.07
C ALA A 717 1.62 27.09 8.29
N TRP A 718 1.63 26.58 9.54
CA TRP A 718 1.62 27.42 10.74
C TRP A 718 2.78 28.42 10.79
N GLY A 719 3.97 27.97 10.36
CA GLY A 719 5.19 28.78 10.38
C GLY A 719 5.16 29.97 9.43
N GLU A 720 4.22 29.99 8.48
CA GLU A 720 4.06 31.04 7.47
C GLU A 720 3.08 32.14 7.89
N LEU A 721 2.34 31.92 8.98
CA LEU A 721 1.54 32.96 9.61
C LEU A 721 2.43 33.89 10.44
N THR A 722 2.12 35.18 10.38
CA THR A 722 2.70 36.16 11.30
C THR A 722 2.22 35.89 12.73
N GLY A 723 2.99 36.32 13.74
CA GLY A 723 2.57 36.17 15.14
C GLY A 723 1.20 36.84 15.44
N ALA A 724 0.82 37.88 14.70
CA ALA A 724 -0.50 38.49 14.81
C ALA A 724 -1.60 37.57 14.25
N GLU A 725 -1.38 36.96 13.09
CA GLU A 725 -2.30 35.98 12.50
C GLU A 725 -2.43 34.74 13.40
N GLN A 726 -1.32 34.19 13.91
CA GLN A 726 -1.32 33.08 14.86
C GLN A 726 -2.11 33.41 16.13
N ASN A 727 -1.98 34.64 16.66
CA ASN A 727 -2.78 35.10 17.78
C ASN A 727 -4.28 35.16 17.47
N LYS A 728 -4.67 35.62 16.27
CA LYS A 728 -6.09 35.60 15.87
C LYS A 728 -6.65 34.20 15.75
N VAL A 729 -5.88 33.26 15.19
CA VAL A 729 -6.25 31.84 15.13
C VAL A 729 -6.47 31.30 16.54
N GLY A 730 -5.56 31.57 17.47
CA GLY A 730 -5.70 31.15 18.86
C GLY A 730 -6.93 31.77 19.56
N LEU A 731 -7.23 33.04 19.33
CA LEU A 731 -8.43 33.68 19.89
C LEU A 731 -9.72 33.05 19.33
N LEU A 732 -9.76 32.79 18.03
CA LEU A 732 -10.93 32.15 17.41
C LEU A 732 -11.15 30.73 17.93
N GLU A 733 -10.09 29.93 18.05
CA GLU A 733 -10.14 28.59 18.60
C GLU A 733 -10.66 28.59 20.05
N ALA A 734 -10.14 29.51 20.88
CA ALA A 734 -10.59 29.67 22.26
C ALA A 734 -12.07 30.08 22.34
N ALA A 735 -12.51 31.04 21.53
CA ALA A 735 -13.90 31.49 21.47
C ALA A 735 -14.86 30.34 21.15
N MET A 736 -14.55 29.51 20.14
CA MET A 736 -15.34 28.33 19.80
C MET A 736 -15.36 27.31 20.94
N GLY A 737 -14.20 27.06 21.59
CA GLY A 737 -14.11 26.22 22.78
C GLY A 737 -15.02 26.72 23.91
N TYR A 738 -14.97 28.01 24.27
CA TYR A 738 -15.84 28.57 25.32
C TYR A 738 -17.34 28.38 25.00
N GLY A 739 -17.73 28.50 23.73
CA GLY A 739 -19.09 28.18 23.27
C GLY A 739 -19.45 26.69 23.49
N GLY A 740 -18.50 25.79 23.26
CA GLY A 740 -18.63 24.36 23.56
C GLY A 740 -18.81 24.07 25.05
N ASN A 741 -17.97 24.65 25.92
CA ASN A 741 -18.09 24.48 27.37
C ASN A 741 -19.43 25.00 27.89
N TYR A 742 -19.85 26.17 27.41
CA TYR A 742 -21.15 26.74 27.74
C TYR A 742 -22.29 25.79 27.35
N ALA A 743 -22.25 25.23 26.13
CA ALA A 743 -23.33 24.42 25.58
C ALA A 743 -23.40 22.99 26.16
N TYR A 744 -22.25 22.33 26.37
CA TYR A 744 -22.20 20.87 26.58
C TYR A 744 -21.53 20.40 27.88
N ASN A 745 -20.97 21.30 28.71
CA ASN A 745 -20.48 20.87 30.03
C ASN A 745 -21.61 20.21 30.84
N ASP A 746 -21.29 19.14 31.56
CA ASP A 746 -22.24 18.41 32.41
C ASP A 746 -22.97 19.32 33.42
N ALA A 747 -22.28 20.36 33.90
CA ALA A 747 -22.83 21.37 34.80
C ALA A 747 -23.87 22.30 34.13
N ASN A 748 -23.85 22.39 32.80
CA ASN A 748 -24.70 23.26 32.01
C ASN A 748 -25.89 22.49 31.41
N ASN A 749 -27.02 23.18 31.18
CA ASN A 749 -28.21 22.60 30.53
C ASN A 749 -29.04 23.71 29.88
N PHE A 750 -28.42 24.43 28.96
CA PHE A 750 -29.05 25.52 28.22
C PHE A 750 -29.69 25.02 26.93
N SER A 751 -30.67 25.79 26.44
CA SER A 751 -31.34 25.53 25.15
C SER A 751 -30.89 26.46 24.03
N SER A 752 -29.92 27.32 24.34
CA SER A 752 -29.30 28.29 23.45
C SER A 752 -27.78 28.24 23.65
N GLY A 753 -27.04 28.69 22.65
CA GLY A 753 -25.63 29.00 22.75
C GLY A 753 -25.40 30.25 23.57
N ILE A 754 -24.13 30.65 23.64
CA ILE A 754 -23.60 31.66 24.54
C ILE A 754 -24.18 33.05 24.23
N CYS A 755 -24.36 33.43 22.97
CA CYS A 755 -24.99 34.71 22.58
C CYS A 755 -26.50 34.62 22.33
N GLY A 756 -27.11 33.50 22.72
CA GLY A 756 -28.56 33.37 22.85
C GLY A 756 -29.28 32.89 21.60
N PHE A 757 -28.57 32.47 20.56
CA PHE A 757 -29.17 31.72 19.45
C PHE A 757 -29.27 30.23 19.81
N GLY A 758 -30.15 29.47 19.16
CA GLY A 758 -30.20 28.03 19.39
C GLY A 758 -31.58 27.38 19.31
N ASN A 759 -31.53 26.07 19.10
CA ASN A 759 -32.65 25.14 19.12
C ASN A 759 -32.08 23.76 19.43
N PHE A 760 -31.41 23.62 20.57
CA PHE A 760 -30.79 22.35 20.96
C PHE A 760 -31.01 22.05 22.42
N THR A 761 -30.81 20.78 22.78
CA THR A 761 -30.63 20.34 24.17
C THR A 761 -29.45 19.38 24.18
N LYS A 762 -28.74 19.28 25.31
CA LYS A 762 -27.61 18.34 25.43
C LYS A 762 -27.99 16.87 25.31
N THR A 763 -29.28 16.55 25.31
CA THR A 763 -29.84 15.20 25.09
C THR A 763 -30.41 15.00 23.69
N ASN A 764 -30.27 15.98 22.79
CA ASN A 764 -30.68 15.79 21.41
C ASN A 764 -29.86 14.69 20.74
N ASN A 765 -30.37 14.20 19.61
CA ASN A 765 -29.72 13.15 18.83
C ASN A 765 -28.33 13.60 18.33
N PRO A 766 -27.44 12.65 17.95
CA PRO A 766 -26.04 12.91 17.63
C PRO A 766 -25.81 14.07 16.66
N ASN A 767 -26.68 14.22 15.64
CA ASN A 767 -26.58 15.30 14.68
C ASN A 767 -26.70 16.72 15.29
N TYR A 768 -27.17 16.89 16.53
CA TYR A 768 -27.15 18.17 17.24
C TYR A 768 -25.95 18.34 18.17
N ARG A 769 -25.60 17.27 18.91
CA ARG A 769 -24.65 17.36 20.04
C ARG A 769 -23.20 17.19 19.60
N ASP A 770 -22.94 16.34 18.60
CA ASP A 770 -21.59 15.87 18.32
C ASP A 770 -20.66 17.01 17.89
N GLY A 771 -21.15 17.97 17.09
CA GLY A 771 -20.32 19.04 16.52
C GLY A 771 -19.61 19.92 17.56
N TYR A 772 -20.27 20.34 18.63
CA TYR A 772 -19.61 21.24 19.60
C TYR A 772 -18.88 20.51 20.73
N VAL A 773 -19.15 19.22 20.91
CA VAL A 773 -18.27 18.36 21.70
C VAL A 773 -16.98 18.08 20.90
N ASP A 774 -17.07 17.94 19.58
CA ASP A 774 -15.93 17.87 18.66
C ASP A 774 -15.09 19.17 18.67
N VAL A 775 -15.73 20.34 18.71
CA VAL A 775 -15.05 21.65 18.93
C VAL A 775 -14.27 21.68 20.24
N GLU A 776 -14.85 21.20 21.34
CA GLU A 776 -14.13 21.14 22.63
C GLU A 776 -12.92 20.20 22.58
N LEU A 777 -13.06 19.07 21.90
CA LEU A 777 -11.96 18.15 21.63
C LEU A 777 -10.81 18.87 20.90
N ALA A 778 -11.14 19.66 19.85
CA ALA A 778 -10.16 20.46 19.13
C ALA A 778 -9.48 21.51 20.02
N ALA A 779 -10.25 22.27 20.82
CA ALA A 779 -9.71 23.30 21.71
C ALA A 779 -8.77 22.70 22.78
N ILE A 780 -9.17 21.58 23.39
CA ILE A 780 -8.34 20.86 24.36
C ILE A 780 -7.00 20.44 23.73
N GLN A 781 -7.03 19.88 22.52
CA GLN A 781 -5.81 19.47 21.80
C GLN A 781 -4.98 20.68 21.37
N PHE A 782 -5.62 21.78 20.95
CA PHE A 782 -4.95 22.98 20.52
C PHE A 782 -4.15 23.60 21.67
N PHE A 783 -4.74 23.77 22.86
CA PHE A 783 -4.07 24.42 23.99
C PHE A 783 -3.31 23.46 24.92
N GLY A 784 -3.69 22.19 24.89
CA GLY A 784 -3.32 21.18 25.88
C GLY A 784 -4.23 21.25 27.11
N ALA A 785 -4.67 20.10 27.62
CA ALA A 785 -5.70 19.98 28.66
C ALA A 785 -5.48 20.88 29.89
N SER A 786 -4.26 20.90 30.45
CA SER A 786 -3.95 21.73 31.63
C SER A 786 -4.03 23.23 31.35
N THR A 787 -3.63 23.63 30.15
CA THR A 787 -3.70 25.03 29.71
C THR A 787 -5.15 25.41 29.49
N TRP A 788 -5.93 24.54 28.83
CA TRP A 788 -7.34 24.77 28.59
C TRP A 788 -8.13 24.91 29.89
N ASP A 789 -7.94 23.99 30.85
CA ASP A 789 -8.56 24.09 32.19
C ASP A 789 -8.21 25.41 32.90
N SER A 790 -6.97 25.89 32.72
CA SER A 790 -6.53 27.16 33.28
C SER A 790 -7.16 28.36 32.58
N MET A 791 -7.35 28.29 31.25
CA MET A 791 -8.05 29.30 30.46
C MET A 791 -9.52 29.38 30.85
N LEU A 792 -10.21 28.24 30.95
CA LEU A 792 -11.58 28.15 31.46
C LEU A 792 -11.69 28.79 32.84
N ALA A 793 -10.86 28.37 33.80
CA ALA A 793 -10.88 28.93 35.16
C ALA A 793 -10.63 30.46 35.22
N GLY A 794 -9.87 30.98 34.26
CA GLY A 794 -9.54 32.40 34.12
C GLY A 794 -10.48 33.20 33.21
N PHE A 795 -11.51 32.57 32.64
CA PHE A 795 -12.39 33.20 31.67
C PHE A 795 -13.15 34.40 32.25
N ASP A 796 -13.21 35.46 31.44
CA ASP A 796 -14.01 36.65 31.70
C ASP A 796 -14.57 37.19 30.38
N ASP A 797 -15.89 37.16 30.26
CA ASP A 797 -16.64 37.58 29.08
C ASP A 797 -16.22 38.96 28.53
N ALA A 798 -16.07 39.95 29.41
CA ALA A 798 -15.69 41.29 28.99
C ALA A 798 -14.25 41.36 28.44
N THR A 799 -13.35 40.54 28.99
CA THR A 799 -11.97 40.42 28.52
C THR A 799 -11.93 39.73 27.15
N GLU A 800 -12.66 38.63 26.99
CA GLU A 800 -12.74 37.88 25.74
C GLU A 800 -13.32 38.74 24.61
N ALA A 801 -14.48 39.38 24.85
CA ALA A 801 -15.09 40.29 23.90
C ALA A 801 -14.13 41.41 23.47
N ALA A 802 -13.41 42.01 24.41
CA ALA A 802 -12.43 43.05 24.11
C ALA A 802 -11.23 42.55 23.30
N GLN A 803 -10.78 41.31 23.53
CA GLN A 803 -9.68 40.69 22.77
C GLN A 803 -10.10 40.36 21.33
N LEU A 804 -11.29 39.80 21.15
CA LEU A 804 -11.88 39.52 19.84
C LEU A 804 -12.10 40.80 19.03
N ASP A 805 -12.67 41.83 19.66
CA ASP A 805 -12.86 43.16 19.06
C ASP A 805 -11.52 43.79 18.65
N ALA A 806 -10.50 43.71 19.51
CA ALA A 806 -9.17 44.23 19.21
C ALA A 806 -8.47 43.46 18.08
N ALA A 807 -8.74 42.16 17.95
CA ALA A 807 -8.28 41.31 16.86
C ALA A 807 -9.07 41.53 15.56
N GLY A 808 -10.22 42.22 15.63
CA GLY A 808 -11.12 42.47 14.50
C GLY A 808 -11.96 41.26 14.10
N LEU A 809 -12.11 40.26 14.98
CA LEU A 809 -12.97 39.09 14.76
C LEU A 809 -14.41 39.47 15.12
N THR A 810 -15.07 40.24 14.25
CA THR A 810 -16.35 40.91 14.54
C THR A 810 -17.56 40.00 14.72
N ASN A 811 -17.59 38.81 14.12
CA ASN A 811 -18.69 37.85 14.33
C ASN A 811 -18.61 37.27 15.74
N ALA A 812 -17.46 36.70 16.11
CA ALA A 812 -17.21 36.17 17.45
C ALA A 812 -17.27 37.29 18.52
N GLY A 813 -16.61 38.42 18.30
CA GLY A 813 -16.67 39.58 19.20
C GLY A 813 -18.08 40.11 19.38
N GLY A 814 -18.89 40.12 18.32
CA GLY A 814 -20.30 40.45 18.37
C GLY A 814 -21.11 39.46 19.23
N CYS A 815 -20.84 38.16 19.13
CA CYS A 815 -21.45 37.15 19.99
C CYS A 815 -21.09 37.38 21.46
N PHE A 816 -19.80 37.38 21.81
CA PHE A 816 -19.34 37.57 23.20
C PHE A 816 -19.75 38.94 23.78
N GLY A 817 -19.85 39.99 22.97
CA GLY A 817 -20.36 41.29 23.40
C GLY A 817 -21.83 41.32 23.85
N THR A 818 -22.62 40.27 23.58
CA THR A 818 -24.05 40.18 23.92
C THR A 818 -24.37 39.25 25.10
N VAL A 819 -23.41 38.43 25.52
CA VAL A 819 -23.57 37.39 26.55
C VAL A 819 -23.71 37.99 27.95
N GLY A 820 -22.75 38.85 28.31
CA GLY A 820 -22.63 39.45 29.63
C GLY A 820 -22.06 38.50 30.68
N SER A 821 -21.71 39.06 31.85
CA SER A 821 -20.96 38.36 32.92
C SER A 821 -21.64 37.14 33.54
N ALA A 822 -22.88 36.81 33.16
CA ALA A 822 -23.57 35.61 33.61
C ALA A 822 -22.93 34.32 33.04
N ALA A 823 -22.33 34.38 31.85
CA ALA A 823 -21.66 33.23 31.26
C ALA A 823 -20.36 32.84 31.95
N ASN A 824 -19.70 33.76 32.67
CA ASN A 824 -18.49 33.46 33.45
C ASN A 824 -18.74 32.26 34.39
N ALA A 825 -19.89 32.22 35.08
CA ALA A 825 -20.20 31.11 35.98
C ALA A 825 -20.45 29.77 35.26
N ALA A 826 -20.83 29.80 33.99
CA ALA A 826 -21.07 28.63 33.15
C ALA A 826 -19.80 28.10 32.47
N ILE A 827 -18.82 28.98 32.20
CA ILE A 827 -17.57 28.64 31.48
C ILE A 827 -16.39 28.38 32.44
N ASN A 828 -16.36 29.01 33.62
CA ASN A 828 -15.23 28.84 34.54
C ASN A 828 -14.99 27.40 35.04
N PRO A 829 -16.00 26.52 35.18
CA PRO A 829 -15.75 25.13 35.52
C PRO A 829 -14.93 24.41 34.42
N PRO A 830 -14.01 23.50 34.81
CA PRO A 830 -13.33 22.61 33.87
C PRO A 830 -14.33 21.85 32.99
N PHE A 831 -13.96 21.60 31.73
CA PHE A 831 -14.84 20.88 30.81
C PHE A 831 -15.00 19.43 31.25
N VAL A 832 -16.27 19.01 31.39
CA VAL A 832 -16.65 17.62 31.63
C VAL A 832 -17.85 17.30 30.77
N TYR A 833 -17.80 16.23 29.99
CA TYR A 833 -18.90 15.75 29.17
C TYR A 833 -19.16 14.27 29.43
N GLN A 834 -20.35 13.96 29.94
CA GLN A 834 -20.74 12.62 30.37
C GLN A 834 -19.70 11.94 31.29
N GLY A 835 -19.08 12.73 32.18
CA GLY A 835 -18.04 12.28 33.10
C GLY A 835 -16.61 12.23 32.55
N HIS A 836 -16.39 12.50 31.26
CA HIS A 836 -15.06 12.60 30.67
C HIS A 836 -14.54 14.03 30.75
N HIS A 837 -13.34 14.21 31.31
CA HIS A 837 -12.71 15.52 31.54
C HIS A 837 -11.69 15.86 30.44
N SER A 838 -11.19 17.10 30.38
CA SER A 838 -10.21 17.55 29.36
C SER A 838 -8.94 16.69 29.24
N GLY A 839 -8.50 16.02 30.31
CA GLY A 839 -7.38 15.07 30.24
C GLY A 839 -7.70 13.68 29.64
N ASP A 840 -8.95 13.42 29.24
CA ASP A 840 -9.43 12.13 28.73
C ASP A 840 -9.99 12.26 27.30
N LEU A 841 -9.11 12.64 26.38
CA LEU A 841 -9.43 12.83 24.96
C LEU A 841 -10.05 11.58 24.32
N MET A 842 -9.50 10.41 24.62
CA MET A 842 -10.03 9.15 24.10
C MET A 842 -11.40 8.84 24.69
N GLY A 843 -11.64 9.10 25.98
CA GLY A 843 -12.97 8.98 26.58
C GLY A 843 -14.01 9.86 25.90
N LEU A 844 -13.68 11.13 25.64
CA LEU A 844 -14.54 12.06 24.89
C LEU A 844 -14.87 11.55 23.48
N TRP A 845 -13.86 11.10 22.72
CA TRP A 845 -14.08 10.56 21.38
C TRP A 845 -14.88 9.25 21.40
N ASN A 846 -14.60 8.34 22.33
CA ASN A 846 -15.36 7.10 22.46
C ASN A 846 -16.82 7.35 22.80
N GLN A 847 -17.09 8.35 23.64
CA GLN A 847 -18.45 8.74 24.00
C GLN A 847 -19.19 9.26 22.76
N LEU A 848 -18.57 10.16 21.99
CA LEU A 848 -19.08 10.62 20.70
C LEU A 848 -19.39 9.47 19.74
N ALA A 849 -18.39 8.64 19.42
CA ALA A 849 -18.55 7.52 18.50
C ALA A 849 -19.63 6.52 18.94
N SER A 850 -19.72 6.24 20.24
CA SER A 850 -20.76 5.35 20.78
C SER A 850 -22.15 5.95 20.71
N ASP A 851 -22.25 7.26 20.93
CA ASP A 851 -23.49 8.01 20.84
C ASP A 851 -24.01 8.09 19.40
N THR A 852 -23.11 8.17 18.42
CA THR A 852 -23.44 8.22 16.98
C THR A 852 -23.78 6.85 16.41
N PHE A 853 -23.11 5.78 16.85
CA PHE A 853 -23.17 4.43 16.26
C PHE A 853 -23.70 3.36 17.22
N ASP A 854 -24.93 3.51 17.69
CA ASP A 854 -25.55 2.70 18.74
C ASP A 854 -26.57 1.64 18.26
N LYS A 855 -26.81 1.51 16.94
CA LYS A 855 -27.84 0.60 16.38
C LYS A 855 -27.25 -0.63 15.72
N THR A 856 -28.07 -1.68 15.62
CA THR A 856 -27.74 -2.85 14.78
C THR A 856 -28.07 -2.54 13.32
N VAL A 857 -27.13 -2.84 12.40
CA VAL A 857 -27.26 -2.58 10.97
C VAL A 857 -28.47 -3.29 10.38
N GLY A 858 -29.35 -2.48 9.81
CA GLY A 858 -30.49 -2.87 8.98
C GLY A 858 -30.45 -2.18 7.63
N SER A 859 -30.71 -2.94 6.57
CA SER A 859 -30.84 -2.43 5.20
C SER A 859 -32.22 -1.79 4.94
N SER A 860 -33.18 -2.01 5.85
CA SER A 860 -34.49 -1.37 5.81
C SER A 860 -35.01 -1.14 7.23
N ASN A 861 -35.80 -0.06 7.39
CA ASN A 861 -36.51 0.26 8.61
C ASN A 861 -37.87 0.89 8.24
N GLY A 862 -38.95 0.09 8.34
CA GLY A 862 -40.27 0.52 7.89
C GLY A 862 -40.32 0.79 6.38
N SER A 863 -40.66 2.02 5.98
CA SER A 863 -40.61 2.46 4.58
C SER A 863 -39.23 2.89 4.11
N ALA A 864 -38.28 3.13 5.03
CA ALA A 864 -36.92 3.51 4.67
C ALA A 864 -36.09 2.29 4.26
N HIS A 865 -35.31 2.40 3.19
CA HIS A 865 -34.56 1.29 2.59
C HIS A 865 -33.47 1.79 1.64
N ILE A 866 -32.48 0.94 1.36
CA ILE A 866 -31.52 1.16 0.28
C ILE A 866 -32.26 1.11 -1.06
N ALA A 867 -32.08 2.12 -1.90
CA ALA A 867 -32.95 2.41 -3.03
C ALA A 867 -32.99 1.31 -4.10
N ASP A 868 -31.87 0.62 -4.30
CA ASP A 868 -31.75 -0.53 -5.20
C ASP A 868 -32.15 -1.86 -4.55
N SER A 869 -32.62 -1.84 -3.30
CA SER A 869 -32.98 -3.00 -2.49
C SER A 869 -31.81 -3.96 -2.19
N SER A 870 -30.57 -3.50 -2.32
CA SER A 870 -29.40 -4.24 -1.87
C SER A 870 -29.38 -4.40 -0.35
N THR A 871 -28.50 -5.27 0.13
CA THR A 871 -28.28 -5.51 1.56
C THR A 871 -26.92 -4.95 1.93
N SER A 872 -26.87 -4.09 2.97
CA SER A 872 -25.62 -3.57 3.52
C SER A 872 -24.66 -4.73 3.85
N PRO A 873 -23.37 -4.65 3.44
CA PRO A 873 -22.37 -5.66 3.79
C PRO A 873 -22.22 -5.86 5.31
N GLU A 874 -22.60 -4.84 6.09
CA GLU A 874 -22.50 -4.82 7.54
C GLU A 874 -23.78 -5.32 8.24
N GLN A 875 -24.74 -5.85 7.49
CA GLN A 875 -26.04 -6.32 7.99
C GLN A 875 -25.94 -7.18 9.25
N GLY A 876 -26.66 -6.78 10.30
CA GLY A 876 -26.75 -7.50 11.57
C GLY A 876 -25.62 -7.24 12.57
N LYS A 877 -24.62 -6.41 12.22
CA LYS A 877 -23.56 -5.98 13.16
C LYS A 877 -24.00 -4.75 13.97
N LEU A 878 -23.41 -4.54 15.15
CA LEU A 878 -23.60 -3.31 15.92
C LEU A 878 -22.73 -2.20 15.33
N GLY A 879 -23.31 -1.03 15.11
CA GLY A 879 -22.62 0.15 14.60
C GLY A 879 -23.40 0.98 13.61
N MET A 880 -24.64 0.64 13.25
CA MET A 880 -25.45 1.54 12.40
C MET A 880 -25.68 2.87 13.09
N ALA A 881 -25.61 3.97 12.32
CA ALA A 881 -25.83 5.30 12.84
C ALA A 881 -27.19 5.40 13.53
N HIS A 882 -27.23 6.09 14.67
CA HIS A 882 -28.43 6.29 15.49
C HIS A 882 -29.62 6.75 14.65
N GLU A 883 -29.35 7.61 13.66
CA GLU A 883 -30.37 8.28 12.86
C GLU A 883 -31.04 7.45 11.79
N PHE A 884 -30.59 6.21 11.56
CA PHE A 884 -31.31 5.23 10.77
C PHE A 884 -32.42 4.52 11.57
N ASP A 885 -32.44 4.66 12.90
CA ASP A 885 -33.49 4.11 13.76
C ASP A 885 -33.66 4.94 15.05
N SER A 886 -34.12 6.18 14.87
CA SER A 886 -34.30 7.14 15.97
C SER A 886 -35.73 7.67 16.06
N THR A 887 -35.98 8.49 17.09
CA THR A 887 -37.22 9.26 17.25
C THR A 887 -36.90 10.70 17.58
N ASP A 888 -37.71 11.62 17.08
CA ASP A 888 -37.69 13.03 17.48
C ASP A 888 -39.08 13.49 17.96
N SER A 889 -39.27 14.81 18.12
CA SER A 889 -40.57 15.38 18.49
C SER A 889 -41.70 15.16 17.46
N ASN A 890 -41.36 14.72 16.25
CA ASN A 890 -42.27 14.53 15.11
C ASN A 890 -42.54 13.06 14.80
N GLY A 891 -41.76 12.12 15.34
CA GLY A 891 -42.04 10.68 15.25
C GLY A 891 -40.79 9.83 15.02
N LEU A 892 -41.00 8.63 14.45
CA LEU A 892 -39.92 7.74 14.03
C LEU A 892 -39.14 8.34 12.87
N ARG A 893 -37.84 8.01 12.82
CA ARG A 893 -36.90 8.57 11.86
C ARG A 893 -35.92 7.51 11.37
N SER A 894 -35.71 7.51 10.07
CA SER A 894 -34.58 6.86 9.41
C SER A 894 -34.07 7.78 8.31
N SER A 895 -32.95 8.48 8.54
CA SER A 895 -32.41 9.50 7.65
C SER A 895 -30.92 9.32 7.41
N ALA A 896 -30.54 9.18 6.14
CA ALA A 896 -29.13 9.18 5.74
C ALA A 896 -28.50 10.58 5.89
N LEU A 897 -29.25 11.67 5.68
CA LEU A 897 -28.72 13.03 5.85
C LEU A 897 -28.35 13.31 7.31
N TYR A 898 -29.25 13.00 8.25
CA TYR A 898 -28.95 13.20 9.67
C TYR A 898 -27.87 12.24 10.18
N SER A 899 -27.79 11.03 9.61
CA SER A 899 -26.68 10.11 9.87
C SER A 899 -25.34 10.71 9.42
N PHE A 900 -25.30 11.31 8.23
CA PHE A 900 -24.12 12.02 7.72
C PHE A 900 -23.73 13.21 8.61
N GLU A 901 -24.69 14.02 9.05
CA GLU A 901 -24.44 15.15 9.95
C GLU A 901 -23.85 14.75 11.31
N GLY A 902 -24.19 13.55 11.81
CA GLY A 902 -23.52 12.97 12.99
C GLY A 902 -22.12 12.46 12.66
N TRP A 903 -22.01 11.64 11.61
CA TRP A 903 -20.75 11.03 11.17
C TRP A 903 -19.67 12.06 10.87
N MET A 904 -19.98 13.15 10.15
CA MET A 904 -19.00 14.14 9.73
C MET A 904 -18.29 14.86 10.89
N ASN A 905 -18.88 14.89 12.10
CA ASN A 905 -18.25 15.47 13.29
C ASN A 905 -17.34 14.44 13.98
N VAL A 906 -17.84 13.23 14.24
CA VAL A 906 -17.03 12.16 14.87
C VAL A 906 -15.84 11.75 14.00
N THR A 907 -16.04 11.73 12.68
CA THR A 907 -14.98 11.53 11.69
C THR A 907 -14.00 12.69 11.70
N GLY A 908 -14.47 13.93 11.87
CA GLY A 908 -13.63 15.12 11.97
C GLY A 908 -12.58 15.03 13.09
N SER A 909 -12.99 14.75 14.33
CA SER A 909 -12.05 14.51 15.44
C SER A 909 -11.20 13.26 15.21
N ARG A 910 -11.79 12.16 14.71
CA ARG A 910 -11.03 10.93 14.41
C ARG A 910 -9.85 11.23 13.49
N LEU A 911 -10.09 11.99 12.41
CA LEU A 911 -9.08 12.41 11.43
C LEU A 911 -7.99 13.27 12.06
N ALA A 912 -8.37 14.30 12.81
CA ALA A 912 -7.41 15.21 13.43
C ALA A 912 -6.55 14.51 14.50
N MET A 913 -7.18 13.72 15.37
CA MET A 913 -6.48 12.91 16.38
C MET A 913 -5.52 11.91 15.72
N SER A 914 -5.88 11.27 14.59
CA SER A 914 -4.94 10.44 13.83
C SER A 914 -3.75 11.25 13.32
N ALA A 915 -4.02 12.37 12.65
CA ALA A 915 -3.01 13.13 11.93
C ALA A 915 -1.97 13.77 12.86
N ILE A 916 -2.34 14.06 14.11
CA ILE A 916 -1.43 14.61 15.12
C ILE A 916 -0.88 13.56 16.10
N GLY A 917 -1.29 12.29 15.96
CA GLY A 917 -0.76 11.16 16.74
C GLY A 917 -1.42 10.94 18.11
N ASP A 918 -2.55 11.58 18.38
CA ASP A 918 -3.29 11.49 19.65
C ASP A 918 -4.30 10.34 19.68
N PHE A 919 -4.62 9.74 18.53
CA PHE A 919 -5.57 8.62 18.50
C PHE A 919 -4.90 7.27 18.80
N SER A 920 -5.44 6.52 19.75
CA SER A 920 -4.96 5.17 20.08
C SER A 920 -6.06 4.12 19.95
N CYS A 921 -5.90 3.16 19.03
CA CYS A 921 -6.82 2.03 18.88
C CYS A 921 -6.98 1.22 20.19
N ALA A 922 -5.89 1.07 20.96
CA ALA A 922 -5.94 0.35 22.24
C ALA A 922 -6.84 1.03 23.29
N ALA A 923 -7.03 2.35 23.16
CA ALA A 923 -7.89 3.17 24.01
C ALA A 923 -9.23 3.53 23.33
N ALA A 924 -9.57 2.88 22.21
CA ALA A 924 -10.75 3.20 21.39
C ALA A 924 -11.77 2.05 21.32
N PRO A 925 -12.41 1.62 22.42
CA PRO A 925 -13.43 0.56 22.40
C PRO A 925 -14.63 0.86 21.49
N ALA A 926 -14.89 2.12 21.14
CA ALA A 926 -15.95 2.50 20.20
C ALA A 926 -15.52 2.41 18.72
N ALA A 927 -14.24 2.18 18.42
CA ALA A 927 -13.74 2.16 17.05
C ALA A 927 -14.34 1.04 16.17
N PRO A 928 -14.57 -0.20 16.66
CA PRO A 928 -15.19 -1.24 15.83
C PRO A 928 -16.61 -0.89 15.37
N GLN A 929 -17.45 -0.32 16.25
CA GLN A 929 -18.82 0.09 15.88
C GLN A 929 -18.82 1.35 15.00
N TYR A 930 -17.87 2.28 15.21
CA TYR A 930 -17.65 3.41 14.31
C TYR A 930 -17.27 2.94 12.90
N GLN A 931 -16.40 1.92 12.77
CA GLN A 931 -16.01 1.37 11.47
C GLN A 931 -17.19 0.74 10.74
N VAL A 932 -17.95 -0.12 11.45
CA VAL A 932 -19.19 -0.72 10.93
C VAL A 932 -20.17 0.36 10.46
N GLY A 933 -20.35 1.41 11.28
CA GLY A 933 -21.26 2.51 10.97
C GLY A 933 -20.85 3.38 9.80
N SER A 934 -19.56 3.66 9.70
CA SER A 934 -18.99 4.42 8.58
C SER A 934 -19.17 3.65 7.27
N GLN A 935 -18.84 2.35 7.26
CA GLN A 935 -19.02 1.48 6.09
C GLN A 935 -20.49 1.34 5.69
N ASP A 936 -21.40 1.18 6.66
CA ASP A 936 -22.84 1.11 6.41
C ASP A 936 -23.40 2.42 5.84
N LEU A 937 -23.00 3.57 6.38
CA LEU A 937 -23.42 4.88 5.88
C LEU A 937 -22.91 5.13 4.46
N ILE A 938 -21.62 4.91 4.21
CA ILE A 938 -21.00 5.08 2.88
C ILE A 938 -21.70 4.19 1.84
N TYR A 939 -21.92 2.92 2.17
CA TYR A 939 -22.63 1.99 1.29
C TYR A 939 -24.05 2.48 0.96
N LYS A 940 -24.79 2.94 1.97
CA LYS A 940 -26.16 3.48 1.81
C LYS A 940 -26.19 4.76 0.99
N LEU A 941 -25.17 5.61 1.07
CA LEU A 941 -25.08 6.81 0.23
C LEU A 941 -24.74 6.46 -1.22
N GLN A 942 -23.80 5.55 -1.46
CA GLN A 942 -23.41 5.09 -2.82
C GLN A 942 -24.54 4.38 -3.57
N HIS A 943 -25.38 3.63 -2.86
CA HIS A 943 -26.53 2.92 -3.45
C HIS A 943 -27.83 3.73 -3.36
N GLY A 944 -27.76 4.91 -2.75
CA GLY A 944 -28.88 5.75 -2.39
C GLY A 944 -29.75 5.16 -1.28
N TYR A 945 -30.22 6.02 -0.38
CA TYR A 945 -31.09 5.64 0.72
C TYR A 945 -32.40 6.42 0.68
N VAL A 946 -33.52 5.71 0.59
CA VAL A 946 -34.85 6.30 0.70
C VAL A 946 -35.14 6.55 2.17
N SER A 947 -35.06 7.81 2.58
CA SER A 947 -35.23 8.25 3.96
C SER A 947 -36.71 8.44 4.34
N TYR A 948 -36.97 8.41 5.64
CA TYR A 948 -38.22 8.85 6.27
C TYR A 948 -37.91 9.70 7.50
N ALA A 949 -38.11 11.00 7.40
CA ALA A 949 -38.03 11.95 8.52
C ALA A 949 -38.95 13.16 8.28
N LEU A 950 -39.04 14.08 9.25
CA LEU A 950 -39.76 15.34 9.05
C LEU A 950 -39.21 16.09 7.82
N ASN A 951 -40.08 16.37 6.85
CA ASN A 951 -39.75 16.98 5.56
C ASN A 951 -38.78 16.16 4.67
N GLN A 952 -38.49 14.90 5.01
CA GLN A 952 -37.70 13.95 4.21
C GLN A 952 -38.43 12.62 3.99
N ASP A 953 -39.76 12.63 3.88
CA ASP A 953 -40.57 11.43 3.66
C ASP A 953 -40.42 10.91 2.21
N ASN A 954 -39.87 9.71 2.05
CA ASN A 954 -39.52 9.08 0.77
C ASN A 954 -38.56 9.90 -0.10
N ILE A 955 -37.65 10.63 0.54
CA ILE A 955 -36.58 11.36 -0.17
C ILE A 955 -35.38 10.43 -0.35
N LEU A 956 -34.89 10.35 -1.60
CA LEU A 956 -33.64 9.68 -1.92
C LEU A 956 -32.47 10.58 -1.52
N VAL A 957 -31.60 10.06 -0.67
CA VAL A 957 -30.35 10.70 -0.27
C VAL A 957 -29.20 9.80 -0.72
N ASP A 958 -28.31 10.32 -1.55
CA ASP A 958 -27.15 9.62 -2.10
C ASP A 958 -25.89 10.51 -2.10
N ASP A 959 -24.79 10.00 -2.64
CA ASP A 959 -23.51 10.70 -2.81
C ASP A 959 -23.47 11.64 -4.05
N HIS A 960 -24.52 11.63 -4.86
CA HIS A 960 -24.67 12.48 -6.06
C HIS A 960 -25.61 13.68 -5.85
N GLY A 961 -26.33 13.72 -4.73
CA GLY A 961 -27.09 14.86 -4.20
C GLY A 961 -28.55 14.55 -3.86
N ASP A 962 -29.04 15.10 -2.74
CA ASP A 962 -30.47 15.29 -2.49
C ASP A 962 -31.04 16.27 -3.55
N PRO A 963 -32.29 16.13 -4.02
CA PRO A 963 -32.96 17.11 -4.88
C PRO A 963 -33.13 18.53 -4.29
N SER A 964 -32.79 18.76 -3.01
CA SER A 964 -32.70 20.06 -2.35
C SER A 964 -31.24 20.45 -2.09
N SER A 965 -30.91 21.74 -2.08
CA SER A 965 -29.55 22.29 -1.92
C SER A 965 -28.86 22.00 -0.57
N ASP A 966 -29.28 20.96 0.16
CA ASP A 966 -28.95 20.62 1.55
C ASP A 966 -28.41 19.18 1.72
N GLY A 967 -28.17 18.46 0.61
CA GLY A 967 -27.67 17.08 0.62
C GLY A 967 -26.18 16.93 1.00
N PRO A 968 -25.69 15.68 1.19
CA PRO A 968 -24.32 15.39 1.65
C PRO A 968 -23.23 16.04 0.79
N ASN A 969 -23.37 16.03 -0.53
CA ASN A 969 -22.41 16.67 -1.45
C ASN A 969 -22.29 18.19 -1.20
N ALA A 970 -23.43 18.90 -1.07
CA ALA A 970 -23.44 20.33 -0.78
C ALA A 970 -22.78 20.67 0.58
N LYS A 971 -22.76 19.69 1.49
CA LYS A 971 -22.12 19.76 2.80
C LYS A 971 -20.68 19.19 2.82
N GLY A 972 -20.12 18.84 1.66
CA GLY A 972 -18.71 18.44 1.54
C GLY A 972 -18.43 16.94 1.73
N TYR A 973 -19.41 16.05 1.55
CA TYR A 973 -19.24 14.60 1.68
C TYR A 973 -18.00 14.04 0.97
N GLN A 974 -17.69 14.53 -0.24
CA GLN A 974 -16.52 14.09 -1.00
C GLN A 974 -15.21 14.26 -0.21
N TYR A 975 -15.07 15.36 0.56
CA TYR A 975 -13.89 15.62 1.37
C TYR A 975 -13.83 14.72 2.60
N ASP A 976 -14.96 14.49 3.28
CA ASP A 976 -15.03 13.59 4.42
C ASP A 976 -14.77 12.13 4.01
N HIS A 977 -15.29 11.72 2.86
CA HIS A 977 -15.13 10.37 2.31
C HIS A 977 -13.68 10.11 1.89
N ASP A 978 -13.09 11.01 1.09
CA ASP A 978 -11.68 10.90 0.69
C ASP A 978 -10.74 10.96 1.90
N ALA A 979 -10.99 11.85 2.86
CA ALA A 979 -10.22 11.90 4.11
C ALA A 979 -10.39 10.64 4.97
N TYR A 980 -11.61 10.11 5.08
CA TYR A 980 -11.88 8.85 5.77
C TYR A 980 -11.11 7.70 5.13
N ASP A 981 -11.17 7.59 3.80
CA ASP A 981 -10.47 6.56 3.04
C ASP A 981 -8.94 6.70 3.11
N ALA A 982 -8.43 7.93 3.21
CA ALA A 982 -6.99 8.20 3.29
C ALA A 982 -6.39 8.01 4.68
N VAL A 983 -7.16 8.28 5.74
CA VAL A 983 -6.60 8.36 7.11
C VAL A 983 -7.22 7.34 8.06
N VAL A 984 -8.49 6.97 7.89
CA VAL A 984 -9.23 6.16 8.88
C VAL A 984 -9.44 4.73 8.41
N ALA A 985 -9.90 4.51 7.17
CA ALA A 985 -10.09 3.17 6.59
C ALA A 985 -8.77 2.37 6.54
N THR A 986 -7.67 3.10 6.50
CA THR A 986 -6.28 2.63 6.42
C THR A 986 -5.74 2.25 7.81
N GLN A 987 -6.38 2.73 8.88
CA GLN A 987 -6.04 2.46 10.27
C GLN A 987 -7.22 1.82 11.03
N PRO A 988 -7.69 0.62 10.64
CA PRO A 988 -8.77 -0.05 11.34
C PRO A 988 -8.32 -0.44 12.76
N CYS A 989 -9.23 -0.24 13.71
CA CYS A 989 -9.19 -0.80 15.05
C CYS A 989 -10.28 -1.88 15.12
#